data_AF-A0ABD2IBY7-F1
#
_entry.id   AF-A0ABD2IBY7-F1
#
_cell.length_a   1.000
_cell.length_b   1.000
_cell.length_c   1.000
_cell.angle_alpha   90.00
_cell.angle_beta   90.00
_cell.angle_gamma   90.00
#
_symmetry.space_group_name_H-M   'P 1'
#
loop_
_entity.id
_entity.type
_entity.pdbx_description
1 polymer ?
#
loop_
_entity_poly.entity_id
_entity_poly.type
_entity_poly.pdbx_seq_one_letter_code
_entity_poly.pdbx_strand_id
1 'polypeptide(L)'
;MQSSDLIIEEPATKKAKIICELPNSEASENAPKSNGEQMAAIDTNLYSRQIYALGHSAMEHLRKASVLVSGLGSVGVEVAKNLILGGVRSVTLHDTKALAFRDLSAHFYAKESDVGTNRAKVCFDKLAELNDTVNCALSVENLSEDFVKQFDLVVLTDASFSTQTEVNGWTRNHRKMFISADARGLFSYAFVDLGDEFVVNDSDGETCKEVLVEYIDCESGDVMTLEGAFHQLENGDHVVFTDFEHAELNELPPVPVTLKGSNVFNIGNALAAFSGAVQGPVSRGRVQQVKVPKKMSFKPLSLALAEPDFMIWDFAKFDEPAQLHALWQALYSFEATKNYSPLPRSDADAKLLKENLPKDSPEMPDSLLFNFSYQACGNLQPIASLIGGLVAQEAMKAVTHHTTPLKQFLYTDSLEALPGADSTFDAAKLEKNDCAPRNNRYDGQAAVFGWAFQEALQQQKWFIVGAGAIGCELLKNMAMIGLGCGNNGSLTITDPDTIEVSNLNRQFLFRRPDVGKKKSEVAARSVKAFNSAIHINPMSEIVAESTEHIFGDDFFARLNGVCNALDNVEARRYVDRRCVYYQLPLLESGTMGAKGNTQVVFPHLTESYGSTSDPPEKETPICTLRNFPYQIHHTIQWARAKFTDYFTSVAEAVNQYLDNVNDFLHRVNQMTFSQRIEVLSTLERALVVEYPKSAEECVDWARELFDTLYRNDIAQMLHNFPSAMLTAQGDKFWSGTKRCPRTLNFDVNNPEHFEFVFSASILRAQSYSLAPITDRKKVAQLAMAYCSKPFRPQEGVRIAVTDAEATANDGNTANGDEDETERRLNDLNVKLARLKLENIRRMTPIDFEKDDDSNHHVDFVTSASNLRAENYDIEKADRMKTKQIAGKIIPALATTTALVSGLVCIELYKTIEADGKRSTAPIEHFKNAFINLATPFIAFSEPGKAQKKKYLDIDFTLWDRFEVDGPMTLGQLIDWVESKSGLTISMISSGVSLLYAFFQPAKKVAERKDMDLIAVFEEVSRGKVPDHRRAIVLEALTQNEENEDVDIPFIKYNFR
;
A
#
# COMPACT_ATOMS: atom_id res chain seq x y z
N MET A 1 -0.54 44.76 36.87
CA MET A 1 -1.47 43.70 37.32
C MET A 1 -1.54 42.69 36.19
N GLN A 2 -1.15 41.46 36.50
CA GLN A 2 -0.40 40.55 35.62
C GLN A 2 -1.26 39.80 34.61
N SER A 3 -0.88 39.89 33.32
CA SER A 3 -1.10 38.87 32.31
C SER A 3 0.02 37.83 32.42
N SER A 4 -0.32 36.56 32.60
CA SER A 4 0.63 35.46 32.61
C SER A 4 0.90 35.01 31.17
N ASP A 5 2.08 35.37 30.65
CA ASP A 5 2.61 34.91 29.38
C ASP A 5 2.89 33.40 29.42
N LEU A 6 2.19 32.64 28.57
CA LEU A 6 2.53 31.27 28.23
C LEU A 6 3.67 31.33 27.21
N ILE A 7 4.90 31.22 27.70
CA ILE A 7 6.08 30.98 26.87
C ILE A 7 5.98 29.54 26.37
N ILE A 8 5.62 29.39 25.09
CA ILE A 8 5.80 28.15 24.35
C ILE A 8 7.30 28.08 24.03
N GLU A 9 8.03 27.14 24.65
CA GLU A 9 9.41 26.84 24.24
C GLU A 9 9.39 26.28 22.82
N GLU A 10 9.98 27.03 21.87
CA GLU A 10 10.30 26.49 20.54
C GLU A 10 11.31 25.34 20.69
N PRO A 11 11.08 24.17 20.05
CA PRO A 11 12.07 23.11 20.04
C PRO A 11 13.34 23.60 19.33
N ALA A 12 14.49 23.37 19.96
CA ALA A 12 15.79 23.77 19.43
C ALA A 12 16.01 23.26 18.00
N THR A 13 15.89 24.14 17.02
CA THR A 13 16.28 23.87 15.62
C THR A 13 17.77 23.55 15.59
N LYS A 14 18.12 22.29 15.31
CA LYS A 14 19.48 21.92 14.89
C LYS A 14 19.80 22.72 13.63
N LYS A 15 20.72 23.68 13.73
CA LYS A 15 21.18 24.45 12.57
C LYS A 15 21.91 23.53 11.59
N ALA A 16 21.41 23.47 10.36
CA ALA A 16 22.12 22.94 9.21
C ALA A 16 23.51 23.62 9.12
N LYS A 17 24.58 22.82 9.07
CA LYS A 17 25.95 23.33 8.98
C LYS A 17 26.39 23.34 7.52
N ILE A 18 26.64 24.53 6.99
CA ILE A 18 27.42 24.71 5.78
C ILE A 18 28.89 24.50 6.17
N ILE A 19 29.56 23.51 5.58
CA ILE A 19 31.00 23.36 5.77
C ILE A 19 31.67 24.36 4.83
N CYS A 20 32.06 25.51 5.38
CA CYS A 20 33.00 26.42 4.72
C CYS A 20 34.28 26.46 5.57
N GLU A 21 35.41 26.14 4.92
CA GLU A 21 36.79 26.25 5.39
C GLU A 21 37.39 25.05 6.17
N LEU A 22 38.46 24.49 5.59
CA LEU A 22 39.47 23.67 6.26
C LEU A 22 40.26 24.55 7.24
N PRO A 23 40.36 24.22 8.54
CA PRO A 23 41.29 24.89 9.42
C PRO A 23 42.72 24.46 9.07
N ASN A 24 43.57 25.45 8.79
CA ASN A 24 45.01 25.27 8.65
C ASN A 24 45.62 24.56 9.86
N SER A 25 46.68 23.82 9.55
CA SER A 25 47.56 23.10 10.47
C SER A 25 47.96 23.92 11.70
N GLU A 26 47.51 23.49 12.87
CA GLU A 26 48.29 23.59 14.10
C GLU A 26 47.86 22.47 15.06
N ALA A 27 48.83 21.65 15.45
CA ALA A 27 48.65 20.55 16.37
C ALA A 27 48.19 21.09 17.73
N SER A 28 46.94 20.79 18.12
CA SER A 28 46.55 20.81 19.52
C SER A 28 45.80 19.51 19.84
N GLU A 29 46.34 18.79 20.83
CA GLU A 29 45.76 17.60 21.39
C GLU A 29 44.37 17.91 21.97
N ASN A 30 43.32 17.54 21.25
CA ASN A 30 42.01 17.28 21.82
C ASN A 30 41.30 16.25 20.94
N ALA A 31 41.62 14.98 21.19
CA ALA A 31 40.81 13.87 20.73
C ALA A 31 39.34 14.11 21.13
N PRO A 32 38.35 13.85 20.26
CA PRO A 32 36.95 13.92 20.65
C PRO A 32 36.71 12.88 21.73
N LYS A 33 36.52 13.35 22.97
CA LYS A 33 36.02 12.51 24.05
C LYS A 33 34.67 11.96 23.59
N SER A 34 34.57 10.64 23.60
CA SER A 34 33.35 9.88 23.43
C SER A 34 32.37 10.22 24.55
N ASN A 35 31.64 11.34 24.41
CA ASN A 35 30.40 11.49 25.14
C ASN A 35 29.40 10.57 24.45
N GLY A 36 29.00 9.51 25.15
CA GLY A 36 27.89 8.66 24.74
C GLY A 36 26.62 9.50 24.69
N GLU A 37 26.36 10.14 23.55
CA GLU A 37 25.01 10.59 23.21
C GLU A 37 24.18 9.31 23.10
N GLN A 38 23.28 9.09 24.06
CA GLN A 38 22.19 8.13 23.89
C GLN A 38 21.53 8.45 22.54
N MET A 39 21.65 7.56 21.57
CA MET A 39 20.93 7.68 20.31
C MET A 39 19.44 7.88 20.65
N ALA A 40 18.87 9.00 20.23
CA ALA A 40 17.45 9.27 20.43
C ALA A 40 16.64 8.08 19.89
N ALA A 41 15.68 7.60 20.70
CA ALA A 41 14.82 6.49 20.35
C ALA A 41 14.15 6.72 18.98
N ILE A 42 13.92 5.64 18.23
CA ILE A 42 13.27 5.71 16.91
C ILE A 42 11.84 6.24 17.11
N ASP A 43 11.48 7.30 16.38
CA ASP A 43 10.12 7.83 16.35
C ASP A 43 9.19 6.85 15.63
N THR A 44 8.55 5.98 16.39
CA THR A 44 7.66 4.93 15.89
C THR A 44 6.38 5.49 15.26
N ASN A 45 6.04 6.76 15.54
CA ASN A 45 4.90 7.43 14.92
C ASN A 45 5.25 7.95 13.53
N LEU A 46 6.43 8.58 13.36
CA LEU A 46 6.91 9.00 12.04
C LEU A 46 7.22 7.79 11.13
N TYR A 47 7.94 6.80 11.64
CA TYR A 47 8.44 5.68 10.85
C TYR A 47 7.54 4.44 10.85
N SER A 48 6.31 4.53 11.38
CA SER A 48 5.38 3.40 11.55
C SER A 48 5.35 2.45 10.34
N ARG A 49 5.00 2.97 9.16
CA ARG A 49 4.83 2.15 7.94
C ARG A 49 6.13 1.59 7.39
N GLN A 50 7.24 2.30 7.59
CA GLN A 50 8.58 1.89 7.16
C GLN A 50 9.16 0.81 8.08
N ILE A 51 8.91 0.89 9.39
CA ILE A 51 9.32 -0.15 10.35
C ILE A 51 8.64 -1.48 10.01
N TYR A 52 7.36 -1.48 9.60
CA TYR A 52 6.69 -2.71 9.16
C TYR A 52 7.25 -3.27 7.84
N ALA A 53 7.95 -2.47 7.05
CA ALA A 53 8.54 -2.89 5.78
C ALA A 53 10.00 -3.34 5.91
N LEU A 54 10.79 -2.70 6.78
CA LEU A 54 12.22 -2.98 6.95
C LEU A 54 12.57 -3.73 8.26
N GLY A 55 11.68 -3.68 9.26
CA GLY A 55 11.94 -4.13 10.61
C GLY A 55 12.73 -3.12 11.46
N HIS A 56 12.64 -3.29 12.78
CA HIS A 56 13.27 -2.39 13.74
C HIS A 56 14.81 -2.40 13.64
N SER A 57 15.41 -3.58 13.41
CA SER A 57 16.86 -3.74 13.27
C SER A 57 17.41 -2.94 12.09
N ALA A 58 16.77 -3.00 10.92
CA ALA A 58 17.21 -2.22 9.75
C ALA A 58 17.13 -0.70 10.03
N MET A 59 16.09 -0.25 10.73
CA MET A 59 15.97 1.16 11.14
C MET A 59 17.10 1.61 12.06
N GLU A 60 17.56 0.77 12.98
CA GLU A 60 18.71 1.09 13.83
C GLU A 60 20.01 1.26 13.04
N HIS A 61 20.21 0.44 12.00
CA HIS A 61 21.37 0.54 11.12
C HIS A 61 21.33 1.83 10.29
N LEU A 62 20.17 2.20 9.73
CA LEU A 62 19.98 3.49 9.04
C LEU A 62 20.41 4.67 9.93
N ARG A 63 20.04 4.64 11.22
CA ARG A 63 20.34 5.69 12.21
C ARG A 63 21.81 5.72 12.64
N LYS A 64 22.64 4.78 12.19
CA LYS A 64 24.09 4.75 12.40
C LYS A 64 24.88 5.12 11.14
N ALA A 65 24.27 5.09 9.97
CA ALA A 65 24.95 5.22 8.68
C ALA A 65 25.15 6.67 8.23
N SER A 66 26.31 6.96 7.62
CA SER A 66 26.60 8.21 6.93
C SER A 66 26.69 8.01 5.41
N VAL A 67 25.94 8.80 4.65
CA VAL A 67 25.86 8.68 3.19
C VAL A 67 26.25 10.00 2.52
N LEU A 68 27.13 9.94 1.52
CA LEU A 68 27.41 11.04 0.60
C LEU A 68 26.58 10.84 -0.68
N VAL A 69 25.80 11.84 -1.07
CA VAL A 69 25.14 11.90 -2.38
C VAL A 69 25.85 12.98 -3.21
N SER A 70 26.61 12.55 -4.19
CA SER A 70 27.43 13.39 -5.06
C SER A 70 26.84 13.47 -6.47
N GLY A 71 26.67 14.68 -6.99
CA GLY A 71 25.85 14.98 -8.16
C GLY A 71 24.41 15.19 -7.73
N LEU A 72 23.93 16.43 -7.77
CA LEU A 72 22.55 16.81 -7.45
C LEU A 72 21.84 17.24 -8.75
N GLY A 73 22.01 16.44 -9.81
CA GLY A 73 21.08 16.44 -10.93
C GLY A 73 19.76 15.75 -10.56
N SER A 74 19.02 15.31 -11.57
CA SER A 74 17.69 14.73 -11.38
C SER A 74 17.70 13.44 -10.56
N VAL A 75 18.60 12.50 -10.86
CA VAL A 75 18.75 11.24 -10.10
C VAL A 75 19.21 11.50 -8.67
N GLY A 76 20.23 12.33 -8.48
CA GLY A 76 20.79 12.62 -7.16
C GLY A 76 19.79 13.26 -6.19
N VAL A 77 18.96 14.19 -6.67
CA VAL A 77 17.92 14.81 -5.84
C VAL A 77 16.84 13.79 -5.43
N GLU A 78 16.45 12.87 -6.31
CA GLU A 78 15.53 11.77 -5.97
C GLU A 78 16.13 10.81 -4.93
N VAL A 79 17.40 10.45 -5.09
CA VAL A 79 18.10 9.61 -4.11
C VAL A 79 18.14 10.29 -2.75
N ALA A 80 18.56 11.56 -2.71
CA ALA A 80 18.64 12.34 -1.48
C ALA A 80 17.28 12.45 -0.78
N LYS A 81 16.20 12.76 -1.53
CA LYS A 81 14.83 12.81 -1.00
C LYS A 81 14.48 11.50 -0.27
N ASN A 82 14.66 10.36 -0.94
CA ASN A 82 14.28 9.07 -0.40
C ASN A 82 15.14 8.64 0.81
N LEU A 83 16.44 8.92 0.81
CA LEU A 83 17.33 8.61 1.95
C LEU A 83 17.04 9.46 3.19
N ILE A 84 16.74 10.76 3.00
CA ILE A 84 16.39 11.67 4.10
C ILE A 84 15.04 11.28 4.70
N LEU A 85 14.04 11.00 3.86
CA LEU A 85 12.75 10.46 4.31
C LEU A 85 12.93 9.13 5.05
N GLY A 86 13.82 8.27 4.55
CA GLY A 86 14.19 6.99 5.13
C GLY A 86 14.86 7.06 6.49
N GLY A 87 15.36 8.22 6.92
CA GLY A 87 15.89 8.39 8.28
C GLY A 87 17.32 7.92 8.48
N VAL A 88 18.17 7.98 7.44
CA VAL A 88 19.61 7.80 7.57
C VAL A 88 20.20 8.81 8.57
N ARG A 89 21.21 8.44 9.38
CA ARG A 89 21.79 9.35 10.40
C ARG A 89 22.22 10.70 9.82
N SER A 90 22.93 10.65 8.69
CA SER A 90 23.46 11.84 8.04
C SER A 90 23.56 11.66 6.54
N VAL A 91 23.13 12.68 5.80
CA VAL A 91 23.25 12.76 4.35
C VAL A 91 24.02 14.02 3.99
N THR A 92 25.16 13.87 3.33
CA THR A 92 25.90 15.01 2.78
C THR A 92 25.56 15.16 1.31
N LEU A 93 25.09 16.33 0.92
CA LEU A 93 24.77 16.70 -0.46
C LEU A 93 25.99 17.39 -1.07
N HIS A 94 26.44 16.90 -2.21
CA HIS A 94 27.62 17.42 -2.90
C HIS A 94 27.38 17.60 -4.39
N ASP A 95 27.67 18.78 -4.92
CA ASP A 95 27.75 19.00 -6.37
C ASP A 95 28.72 20.16 -6.67
N THR A 96 29.41 20.09 -7.80
CA THR A 96 30.28 21.15 -8.31
C THR A 96 29.69 21.87 -9.52
N LYS A 97 28.65 21.30 -10.16
CA LYS A 97 28.04 21.85 -11.37
C LYS A 97 27.03 22.96 -11.07
N ALA A 98 26.96 23.92 -12.00
CA ALA A 98 25.91 24.92 -12.03
C ALA A 98 24.65 24.35 -12.70
N LEU A 99 23.48 24.79 -12.24
CA LEU A 99 22.18 24.44 -12.78
C LEU A 99 22.01 25.03 -14.19
N ALA A 100 21.57 24.22 -15.15
CA ALA A 100 21.21 24.61 -16.50
C ALA A 100 19.69 24.52 -16.73
N PHE A 101 19.17 25.12 -17.80
CA PHE A 101 17.74 25.03 -18.14
C PHE A 101 17.25 23.58 -18.32
N ARG A 102 18.09 22.69 -18.86
CA ARG A 102 17.77 21.27 -19.03
C ARG A 102 17.63 20.51 -17.70
N ASP A 103 18.28 20.98 -16.64
CA ASP A 103 18.14 20.35 -15.32
C ASP A 103 16.71 20.56 -14.77
N LEU A 104 16.08 21.69 -15.08
CA LEU A 104 14.74 22.06 -14.59
C LEU A 104 13.62 21.10 -15.03
N SER A 105 13.86 20.27 -16.06
CA SER A 105 12.90 19.26 -16.51
C SER A 105 12.71 18.13 -15.50
N ALA A 106 13.68 17.91 -14.60
CA ALA A 106 13.65 16.84 -13.61
C ALA A 106 14.34 17.18 -12.27
N HIS A 107 14.59 18.47 -12.01
CA HIS A 107 15.11 18.95 -10.73
C HIS A 107 14.01 19.72 -9.99
N PHE A 108 13.12 19.01 -9.29
CA PHE A 108 11.86 19.55 -8.77
C PHE A 108 11.97 20.63 -7.67
N TYR A 109 13.15 20.84 -7.08
CA TYR A 109 13.40 21.96 -6.17
C TYR A 109 13.98 23.22 -6.83
N ALA A 110 14.34 23.15 -8.10
CA ALA A 110 14.93 24.29 -8.81
C ALA A 110 13.88 25.11 -9.56
N LYS A 111 14.16 26.41 -9.68
CA LYS A 111 13.36 27.38 -10.45
C LYS A 111 14.20 27.97 -11.58
N GLU A 112 13.53 28.59 -12.55
CA GLU A 112 14.21 29.30 -13.64
C GLU A 112 15.13 30.42 -13.14
N SER A 113 14.80 31.06 -12.00
CA SER A 113 15.65 32.06 -11.35
C SER A 113 16.96 31.51 -10.79
N ASP A 114 17.06 30.20 -10.61
CA ASP A 114 18.22 29.55 -9.99
C ASP A 114 19.27 29.11 -11.03
N VAL A 115 18.98 29.24 -12.33
CA VAL A 115 19.89 28.86 -13.41
C VAL A 115 21.23 29.61 -13.25
N GLY A 116 22.33 28.86 -13.33
CA GLY A 116 23.69 29.35 -13.08
C GLY A 116 24.15 29.23 -11.62
N THR A 117 23.25 28.93 -10.68
CA THR A 117 23.64 28.62 -9.29
C THR A 117 24.01 27.15 -9.12
N ASN A 118 24.76 26.80 -8.08
CA ASN A 118 25.17 25.42 -7.84
C ASN A 118 23.96 24.53 -7.47
N ARG A 119 23.83 23.35 -8.10
CA ARG A 119 22.65 22.48 -7.94
C ARG A 119 22.42 22.03 -6.50
N ALA A 120 23.47 21.64 -5.77
CA ALA A 120 23.35 21.23 -4.38
C ALA A 120 22.88 22.38 -3.46
N LYS A 121 23.34 23.62 -3.70
CA LYS A 121 22.86 24.81 -2.97
C LYS A 121 21.35 25.05 -3.18
N VAL A 122 20.85 24.84 -4.39
CA VAL A 122 19.43 25.09 -4.74
C VAL A 122 18.50 24.17 -3.96
N CYS A 123 18.83 22.90 -3.82
CA CYS A 123 17.96 21.92 -3.16
C CYS A 123 18.21 21.71 -1.66
N PHE A 124 19.32 22.22 -1.12
CA PHE A 124 19.79 21.87 0.24
C PHE A 124 18.74 22.07 1.33
N ASP A 125 18.22 23.31 1.47
CA ASP A 125 17.26 23.62 2.54
C ASP A 125 15.98 22.81 2.39
N LYS A 126 15.51 22.60 1.15
CA LYS A 126 14.27 21.85 0.88
C LYS A 126 14.39 20.36 1.16
N LEU A 127 15.56 19.78 0.91
CA LEU A 127 15.85 18.41 1.28
C LEU A 127 16.02 18.26 2.80
N ALA A 128 16.74 19.16 3.45
CA ALA A 128 16.93 19.15 4.90
C ALA A 128 15.62 19.31 5.69
N GLU A 129 14.66 20.08 5.16
CA GLU A 129 13.31 20.25 5.73
C GLU A 129 12.46 18.96 5.74
N LEU A 130 12.81 17.93 4.96
CA LEU A 130 12.00 16.71 4.84
C LEU A 130 11.99 15.88 6.12
N ASN A 131 13.11 15.86 6.85
CA ASN A 131 13.26 15.04 8.05
C ASN A 131 14.24 15.67 9.04
N ASP A 132 13.70 16.26 10.10
CA ASP A 132 14.44 16.92 11.19
C ASP A 132 15.33 15.96 11.99
N THR A 133 15.11 14.65 11.87
CA THR A 133 15.91 13.64 12.56
C THR A 133 17.19 13.27 11.80
N VAL A 134 17.36 13.72 10.55
CA VAL A 134 18.50 13.43 9.68
C VAL A 134 19.45 14.63 9.63
N ASN A 135 20.74 14.40 9.90
CA ASN A 135 21.72 15.48 9.82
C ASN A 135 22.13 15.70 8.34
N CYS A 136 21.66 16.80 7.75
CA CYS A 136 22.03 17.18 6.38
C CYS A 136 23.23 18.14 6.36
N ALA A 137 24.18 17.90 5.48
CA ALA A 137 25.34 18.78 5.23
C ALA A 137 25.51 19.08 3.74
N LEU A 138 26.18 20.18 3.42
CA LEU A 138 26.42 20.64 2.05
C LEU A 138 27.92 20.77 1.79
N SER A 139 28.36 20.28 0.63
CA SER A 139 29.68 20.55 0.05
C SER A 139 29.57 20.97 -1.41
N VAL A 140 30.43 21.89 -1.84
CA VAL A 140 30.57 22.32 -3.24
C VAL A 140 32.02 22.27 -3.73
N GLU A 141 32.90 21.66 -2.94
CA GLU A 141 34.32 21.49 -3.26
C GLU A 141 34.52 20.20 -4.08
N ASN A 142 35.58 20.13 -4.88
CA ASN A 142 35.89 18.90 -5.61
C ASN A 142 36.07 17.70 -4.67
N LEU A 143 35.61 16.53 -5.11
CA LEU A 143 35.84 15.29 -4.36
C LEU A 143 37.32 15.00 -4.19
N SER A 144 37.70 14.54 -3.01
CA SER A 144 39.02 14.02 -2.68
C SER A 144 38.89 12.71 -1.91
N GLU A 145 39.93 11.87 -1.94
CA GLU A 145 39.97 10.62 -1.17
C GLU A 145 39.77 10.88 0.34
N ASP A 146 40.37 11.97 0.86
CA ASP A 146 40.25 12.38 2.27
C ASP A 146 38.83 12.78 2.67
N PHE A 147 38.05 13.34 1.74
CA PHE A 147 36.65 13.65 1.96
C PHE A 147 35.77 12.40 1.85
N VAL A 148 35.97 11.60 0.79
CA VAL A 148 35.19 10.40 0.48
C VAL A 148 35.31 9.33 1.58
N LYS A 149 36.50 9.11 2.14
CA LYS A 149 36.72 8.06 3.16
C LYS A 149 35.95 8.26 4.47
N GLN A 150 35.36 9.44 4.68
CA GLN A 150 34.60 9.79 5.88
C GLN A 150 33.20 9.13 5.92
N PHE A 151 32.68 8.71 4.77
CA PHE A 151 31.32 8.17 4.63
C PHE A 151 31.29 6.65 4.63
N ASP A 152 30.20 6.06 5.10
CA ASP A 152 30.00 4.61 5.06
C ASP A 152 29.62 4.14 3.65
N LEU A 153 28.85 4.97 2.95
CA LEU A 153 28.41 4.77 1.58
C LEU A 153 28.55 6.07 0.77
N VAL A 154 29.03 5.94 -0.47
CA VAL A 154 29.01 7.01 -1.47
C VAL A 154 28.05 6.64 -2.60
N VAL A 155 27.10 7.52 -2.89
CA VAL A 155 26.28 7.48 -4.10
C VAL A 155 26.74 8.58 -5.04
N LEU A 156 27.19 8.19 -6.24
CA LEU A 156 27.73 9.10 -7.24
C LEU A 156 26.86 9.12 -8.51
N THR A 157 26.35 10.29 -8.86
CA THR A 157 25.53 10.51 -10.05
C THR A 157 26.13 11.61 -10.93
N ASP A 158 25.70 11.71 -12.19
CA ASP A 158 26.17 12.70 -13.18
C ASP A 158 27.70 12.76 -13.35
N ALA A 159 28.40 11.64 -13.18
CA ALA A 159 29.85 11.58 -13.26
C ALA A 159 30.30 10.71 -14.45
N SER A 160 31.46 10.99 -15.04
CA SER A 160 32.02 10.09 -16.07
C SER A 160 32.49 8.78 -15.45
N PHE A 161 32.58 7.70 -16.24
CA PHE A 161 33.15 6.44 -15.75
C PHE A 161 34.59 6.57 -15.22
N SER A 162 35.37 7.53 -15.73
CA SER A 162 36.71 7.82 -15.19
C SER A 162 36.63 8.30 -13.74
N THR A 163 35.78 9.28 -13.45
CA THR A 163 35.58 9.79 -12.08
C THR A 163 34.94 8.73 -11.19
N GLN A 164 33.97 7.97 -11.70
CA GLN A 164 33.36 6.88 -10.94
C GLN A 164 34.39 5.81 -10.55
N THR A 165 35.28 5.44 -11.48
CA THR A 165 36.32 4.43 -11.22
C THR A 165 37.33 4.92 -10.18
N GLU A 166 37.70 6.19 -10.24
CA GLU A 166 38.59 6.83 -9.25
C GLU A 166 37.95 6.83 -7.84
N VAL A 167 36.71 7.32 -7.71
CA VAL A 167 36.00 7.36 -6.43
C VAL A 167 35.73 5.96 -5.89
N ASN A 168 35.37 5.01 -6.75
CA ASN A 168 35.20 3.61 -6.36
C ASN A 168 36.51 2.99 -5.84
N GLY A 169 37.64 3.32 -6.47
CA GLY A 169 38.97 2.94 -6.00
C GLY A 169 39.26 3.48 -4.58
N TRP A 170 38.98 4.76 -4.34
CA TRP A 170 39.11 5.37 -3.01
C TRP A 170 38.24 4.68 -1.96
N THR A 171 36.98 4.39 -2.29
CA THR A 171 36.08 3.67 -1.37
C THR A 171 36.60 2.27 -1.07
N ARG A 172 37.10 1.53 -2.08
CA ARG A 172 37.67 0.19 -1.90
C ARG A 172 38.90 0.20 -0.99
N ASN A 173 39.81 1.14 -1.18
CA ASN A 173 41.00 1.30 -0.32
C ASN A 173 40.65 1.47 1.16
N HIS A 174 39.48 2.05 1.44
CA HIS A 174 39.00 2.34 2.79
C HIS A 174 37.86 1.42 3.26
N ARG A 175 37.56 0.34 2.52
CA ARG A 175 36.45 -0.60 2.79
C ARG A 175 35.11 0.10 2.97
N LYS A 176 34.86 1.11 2.14
CA LYS A 176 33.58 1.83 2.05
C LYS A 176 32.78 1.32 0.87
N MET A 177 31.46 1.49 0.95
CA MET A 177 30.53 1.05 -0.09
C MET A 177 30.34 2.14 -1.14
N PHE A 178 30.02 1.73 -2.36
CA PHE A 178 29.88 2.61 -3.51
C PHE A 178 28.68 2.22 -4.37
N ILE A 179 27.92 3.22 -4.79
CA ILE A 179 26.85 3.09 -5.77
C ILE A 179 26.99 4.21 -6.79
N SER A 180 26.75 3.92 -8.06
CA SER A 180 26.65 4.96 -9.09
C SER A 180 25.44 4.79 -9.98
N ALA A 181 24.91 5.89 -10.49
CA ALA A 181 23.77 5.87 -11.40
C ALA A 181 23.73 7.12 -12.28
N ASP A 182 23.17 6.99 -13.47
CA ASP A 182 22.89 8.13 -14.35
C ASP A 182 21.62 7.86 -15.18
N ALA A 183 21.00 8.93 -15.68
CA ALA A 183 19.84 8.90 -16.57
C ALA A 183 20.01 9.91 -17.72
N ARG A 184 19.77 9.45 -18.95
CA ARG A 184 19.83 10.25 -20.19
C ARG A 184 18.63 9.91 -21.07
N GLY A 185 17.69 10.85 -21.19
CA GLY A 185 16.43 10.62 -21.88
C GLY A 185 15.66 9.44 -21.29
N LEU A 186 15.28 8.48 -22.13
CA LEU A 186 14.59 7.24 -21.72
C LEU A 186 15.53 6.12 -21.23
N PHE A 187 16.83 6.38 -21.10
CA PHE A 187 17.83 5.42 -20.66
C PHE A 187 18.33 5.74 -19.26
N SER A 188 18.63 4.72 -18.47
CA SER A 188 19.34 4.88 -17.20
C SER A 188 20.20 3.67 -16.86
N TYR A 189 21.06 3.81 -15.87
CA TYR A 189 21.71 2.65 -15.26
C TYR A 189 21.94 2.86 -13.77
N ALA A 190 22.12 1.75 -13.05
CA ALA A 190 22.66 1.70 -11.70
C ALA A 190 23.81 0.69 -11.62
N PHE A 191 24.79 0.97 -10.79
CA PHE A 191 25.92 0.10 -10.46
C PHE A 191 26.12 0.05 -8.93
N VAL A 192 26.30 -1.14 -8.38
CA VAL A 192 26.47 -1.37 -6.93
C VAL A 192 27.76 -2.13 -6.66
N ASP A 193 28.59 -1.59 -5.76
CA ASP A 193 29.79 -2.21 -5.23
C ASP A 193 29.85 -2.10 -3.69
N LEU A 194 29.67 -3.24 -3.02
CA LEU A 194 29.66 -3.33 -1.56
C LEU A 194 30.90 -4.00 -0.97
N GLY A 195 31.96 -4.19 -1.78
CA GLY A 195 33.21 -4.82 -1.35
C GLY A 195 33.26 -6.34 -1.54
N ASP A 196 34.36 -6.94 -1.07
CA ASP A 196 34.66 -8.37 -1.32
C ASP A 196 33.90 -9.32 -0.39
N GLU A 197 33.47 -8.85 0.78
CA GLU A 197 32.84 -9.64 1.84
C GLU A 197 31.62 -8.91 2.43
N PHE A 198 30.56 -8.76 1.64
CA PHE A 198 29.29 -8.21 2.12
C PHE A 198 28.40 -9.32 2.70
N VAL A 199 27.77 -9.07 3.85
CA VAL A 199 26.85 -10.02 4.49
C VAL A 199 25.43 -9.48 4.41
N VAL A 200 24.50 -10.31 3.91
CA VAL A 200 23.06 -10.06 3.90
C VAL A 200 22.43 -10.89 5.01
N ASN A 201 21.85 -10.24 6.02
CA ASN A 201 21.29 -10.91 7.20
C ASN A 201 19.89 -11.50 6.95
N ASP A 202 19.16 -10.89 6.04
CA ASP A 202 17.83 -11.31 5.58
C ASP A 202 17.79 -11.08 4.07
N SER A 203 17.53 -12.10 3.26
CA SER A 203 17.64 -11.98 1.80
C SER A 203 16.38 -11.45 1.12
N ASP A 204 15.22 -11.49 1.77
CA ASP A 204 13.94 -11.24 1.12
C ASP A 204 13.01 -10.29 1.90
N GLY A 205 13.28 -10.03 3.18
CA GLY A 205 12.45 -9.15 4.02
C GLY A 205 11.06 -9.71 4.33
N GLU A 206 10.79 -10.97 3.97
CA GLU A 206 9.53 -11.64 4.29
C GLU A 206 9.55 -12.15 5.73
N THR A 207 8.39 -12.09 6.39
CA THR A 207 8.23 -12.65 7.74
C THR A 207 8.51 -14.16 7.73
N CYS A 208 9.30 -14.61 8.70
CA CYS A 208 9.54 -16.03 8.89
C CYS A 208 8.24 -16.82 9.06
N LYS A 209 8.09 -17.90 8.27
CA LYS A 209 6.95 -18.79 8.30
C LYS A 209 6.95 -19.64 9.58
N GLU A 210 5.77 -19.82 10.17
CA GLU A 210 5.53 -20.76 11.26
C GLU A 210 4.69 -21.92 10.74
N VAL A 211 5.11 -23.14 11.05
CA VAL A 211 4.51 -24.38 10.55
C VAL A 211 4.10 -25.24 11.74
N LEU A 212 2.82 -25.58 11.80
CA LEU A 212 2.31 -26.55 12.78
C LEU A 212 2.57 -27.96 12.26
N VAL A 213 3.27 -28.75 13.06
CA VAL A 213 3.68 -30.11 12.72
C VAL A 213 2.67 -31.11 13.29
N GLU A 214 2.26 -32.08 12.48
CA GLU A 214 1.47 -33.21 12.91
C GLU A 214 2.36 -34.35 13.39
N TYR A 215 3.35 -34.69 12.57
CA TYR A 215 4.17 -35.87 12.71
C TYR A 215 5.58 -35.62 12.18
N ILE A 216 6.59 -36.13 12.89
CA ILE A 216 7.97 -36.23 12.42
C ILE A 216 8.40 -37.69 12.42
N ASP A 217 8.90 -38.16 11.28
CA ASP A 217 9.62 -39.41 11.13
C ASP A 217 11.12 -39.17 11.41
N CYS A 218 11.59 -39.64 12.56
CA CYS A 218 12.99 -39.48 12.96
C CYS A 218 13.97 -40.37 12.17
N GLU A 219 13.50 -41.41 11.48
CA GLU A 219 14.36 -42.26 10.64
C GLU A 219 14.57 -41.65 9.26
N SER A 220 13.50 -41.20 8.60
CA SER A 220 13.59 -40.59 7.28
C SER A 220 13.90 -39.09 7.31
N GLY A 221 13.62 -38.41 8.42
CA GLY A 221 13.66 -36.96 8.57
C GLY A 221 12.47 -36.26 7.92
N ASP A 222 11.38 -36.96 7.63
CA ASP A 222 10.17 -36.36 7.06
C ASP A 222 9.33 -35.68 8.15
N VAL A 223 8.97 -34.42 7.88
CA VAL A 223 8.10 -33.60 8.71
C VAL A 223 6.80 -33.38 7.97
N MET A 224 5.70 -33.86 8.54
CA MET A 224 4.35 -33.70 8.01
C MET A 224 3.63 -32.58 8.77
N THR A 225 3.04 -31.64 8.03
CA THR A 225 2.22 -30.57 8.59
C THR A 225 0.87 -31.09 9.03
N LEU A 226 0.17 -30.31 9.87
CA LEU A 226 -1.22 -30.57 10.23
C LEU A 226 -2.09 -30.77 8.98
N GLU A 227 -3.02 -31.72 9.03
CA GLU A 227 -4.03 -31.93 7.97
C GLU A 227 -4.62 -30.60 7.45
N GLY A 228 -4.51 -30.39 6.13
CA GLY A 228 -4.98 -29.18 5.45
C GLY A 228 -4.07 -27.94 5.54
N ALA A 229 -2.96 -27.99 6.30
CA ALA A 229 -2.03 -26.87 6.44
C ALA A 229 -0.84 -26.99 5.47
N PHE A 230 -0.55 -25.92 4.74
CA PHE A 230 0.61 -25.85 3.83
C PHE A 230 1.79 -25.17 4.53
N HIS A 231 2.99 -25.77 4.49
CA HIS A 231 4.17 -25.17 5.15
C HIS A 231 4.64 -23.89 4.46
N GLN A 232 4.39 -23.75 3.16
CA GLN A 232 4.83 -22.61 2.32
C GLN A 232 6.36 -22.38 2.29
N LEU A 233 7.18 -23.19 2.97
CA LEU A 233 8.64 -23.19 2.89
C LEU A 233 9.16 -23.43 1.46
N GLU A 234 10.40 -23.04 1.21
CA GLU A 234 11.14 -23.24 -0.05
C GLU A 234 12.38 -24.15 0.16
N ASN A 235 12.88 -24.75 -0.92
CA ASN A 235 14.10 -25.55 -0.85
C ASN A 235 15.29 -24.68 -0.38
N GLY A 236 16.01 -25.14 0.65
CA GLY A 236 17.12 -24.41 1.24
C GLY A 236 16.73 -23.41 2.34
N ASP A 237 15.43 -23.24 2.63
CA ASP A 237 15.01 -22.59 3.87
C ASP A 237 15.60 -23.30 5.08
N HIS A 238 15.81 -22.56 6.17
CA HIS A 238 16.28 -23.12 7.43
C HIS A 238 15.18 -22.99 8.48
N VAL A 239 15.07 -23.98 9.35
CA VAL A 239 14.05 -24.01 10.39
C VAL A 239 14.61 -24.41 11.76
N VAL A 240 13.93 -23.97 12.81
CA VAL A 240 14.14 -24.37 14.20
C VAL A 240 12.85 -24.98 14.77
N PHE A 241 12.99 -25.81 15.80
CA PHE A 241 11.88 -26.54 16.42
C PHE A 241 11.54 -25.91 17.76
N THR A 242 10.25 -25.79 18.05
CA THR A 242 9.71 -25.21 19.29
C THR A 242 8.45 -25.96 19.70
N ASP A 243 8.05 -25.88 20.96
CA ASP A 243 6.82 -26.50 21.49
C ASP A 243 6.73 -28.03 21.32
N PHE A 244 7.87 -28.74 21.24
CA PHE A 244 7.91 -30.21 21.28
C PHE A 244 8.09 -30.72 22.72
N GLU A 245 7.41 -31.82 23.06
CA GLU A 245 7.56 -32.49 24.37
C GLU A 245 9.00 -33.01 24.59
N HIS A 246 9.70 -33.36 23.51
CA HIS A 246 11.12 -33.74 23.53
C HIS A 246 11.99 -32.49 23.53
N ALA A 247 12.58 -32.16 24.68
CA ALA A 247 13.39 -30.95 24.88
C ALA A 247 14.56 -30.83 23.89
N GLU A 248 15.15 -31.97 23.51
CA GLU A 248 16.32 -32.03 22.62
C GLU A 248 16.03 -31.51 21.21
N LEU A 249 14.78 -31.66 20.73
CA LEU A 249 14.36 -31.09 19.45
C LEU A 249 14.38 -29.56 19.50
N ASN A 250 13.95 -28.98 20.62
CA ASN A 250 13.89 -27.53 20.80
C ASN A 250 15.29 -26.89 20.88
N GLU A 251 16.34 -27.69 21.10
CA GLU A 251 17.74 -27.23 21.17
C GLU A 251 18.51 -27.41 19.85
N LEU A 252 17.87 -27.92 18.80
CA LEU A 252 18.52 -28.13 17.51
C LEU A 252 18.95 -26.79 16.86
N PRO A 253 20.16 -26.72 16.29
CA PRO A 253 20.56 -25.58 15.48
C PRO A 253 19.68 -25.51 14.21
N PRO A 254 19.62 -24.35 13.53
CA PRO A 254 18.88 -24.20 12.28
C PRO A 254 19.19 -25.31 11.26
N VAL A 255 18.15 -26.00 10.79
CA VAL A 255 18.28 -27.16 9.89
C VAL A 255 17.76 -26.81 8.49
N PRO A 256 18.48 -27.13 7.41
CA PRO A 256 18.02 -26.88 6.04
C PRO A 256 16.84 -27.79 5.65
N VAL A 257 15.97 -27.26 4.81
CA VAL A 257 14.72 -27.89 4.37
C VAL A 257 14.82 -28.33 2.91
N THR A 258 14.33 -29.53 2.62
CA THR A 258 14.07 -30.03 1.26
C THR A 258 12.59 -30.38 1.11
N LEU A 259 11.90 -29.80 0.14
CA LEU A 259 10.47 -30.01 -0.07
C LEU A 259 10.19 -31.38 -0.68
N LYS A 260 9.16 -32.07 -0.15
CA LYS A 260 8.60 -33.31 -0.75
C LYS A 260 7.16 -33.14 -1.24
N GLY A 261 6.46 -32.10 -0.79
CA GLY A 261 5.11 -31.73 -1.19
C GLY A 261 4.73 -30.37 -0.61
N SER A 262 3.44 -30.02 -0.59
CA SER A 262 2.94 -28.80 0.09
C SER A 262 2.80 -28.95 1.61
N ASN A 263 2.70 -30.20 2.07
CA ASN A 263 2.41 -30.58 3.46
C ASN A 263 3.53 -31.45 4.06
N VAL A 264 4.59 -31.72 3.29
CA VAL A 264 5.67 -32.60 3.70
C VAL A 264 6.99 -32.01 3.25
N PHE A 265 7.91 -31.85 4.19
CA PHE A 265 9.28 -31.46 3.93
C PHE A 265 10.25 -32.35 4.72
N ASN A 266 11.50 -32.41 4.27
CA ASN A 266 12.54 -33.25 4.84
C ASN A 266 13.66 -32.39 5.41
N ILE A 267 14.20 -32.82 6.55
CA ILE A 267 15.28 -32.14 7.30
C ILE A 267 16.58 -32.97 7.35
N GLY A 268 16.67 -33.98 6.49
CA GLY A 268 17.80 -34.90 6.40
C GLY A 268 18.06 -35.65 7.70
N ASN A 269 19.35 -35.89 7.99
CA ASN A 269 19.79 -36.69 9.13
C ASN A 269 19.89 -35.89 10.44
N ALA A 270 19.33 -34.68 10.51
CA ALA A 270 19.44 -33.82 11.70
C ALA A 270 18.90 -34.50 12.98
N LEU A 271 17.95 -35.41 12.82
CA LEU A 271 17.34 -36.17 13.93
C LEU A 271 17.93 -37.57 14.13
N ALA A 272 18.89 -38.00 13.30
CA ALA A 272 19.40 -39.36 13.34
C ALA A 272 20.02 -39.73 14.71
N ALA A 273 20.65 -38.75 15.39
CA ALA A 273 21.23 -38.93 16.73
C ALA A 273 20.18 -39.13 17.85
N PHE A 274 18.93 -38.74 17.61
CA PHE A 274 17.85 -38.77 18.59
C PHE A 274 16.87 -39.93 18.37
N SER A 275 17.01 -40.66 17.25
CA SER A 275 16.19 -41.83 16.88
C SER A 275 16.12 -42.93 17.97
N GLY A 276 17.16 -43.07 18.80
CA GLY A 276 17.19 -44.02 19.91
C GLY A 276 16.60 -43.53 21.23
N ALA A 277 16.55 -42.21 21.45
CA ALA A 277 16.02 -41.57 22.67
C ALA A 277 14.54 -41.20 22.53
N VAL A 278 14.14 -40.85 21.30
CA VAL A 278 12.79 -40.54 20.88
C VAL A 278 12.17 -41.85 20.36
N GLN A 279 11.72 -42.71 21.26
CA GLN A 279 11.13 -44.00 20.86
C GLN A 279 9.73 -43.77 20.27
N GLY A 280 9.64 -43.72 18.93
CA GLY A 280 8.39 -43.66 18.16
C GLY A 280 8.13 -42.28 17.50
N PRO A 281 6.94 -42.11 16.87
CA PRO A 281 6.50 -40.85 16.27
C PRO A 281 6.66 -39.65 17.21
N VAL A 282 7.34 -38.58 16.78
CA VAL A 282 7.18 -37.28 17.45
C VAL A 282 5.96 -36.62 16.89
N SER A 283 4.89 -36.65 17.66
CA SER A 283 3.67 -35.93 17.30
C SER A 283 3.69 -34.53 17.89
N ARG A 284 3.31 -33.54 17.07
CA ARG A 284 2.82 -32.22 17.48
C ARG A 284 3.84 -31.29 18.14
N GLY A 285 4.14 -30.21 17.42
CA GLY A 285 4.98 -29.08 17.83
C GLY A 285 4.99 -28.01 16.74
N ARG A 286 5.90 -27.04 16.83
CA ARG A 286 6.03 -25.94 15.87
C ARG A 286 7.41 -25.91 15.24
N VAL A 287 7.43 -25.64 13.95
CA VAL A 287 8.64 -25.38 13.20
C VAL A 287 8.61 -23.94 12.73
N GLN A 288 9.66 -23.18 13.03
CA GLN A 288 9.77 -21.78 12.66
C GLN A 288 10.91 -21.60 11.67
N GLN A 289 10.63 -20.95 10.53
CA GLN A 289 11.66 -20.54 9.58
C GLN A 289 12.61 -19.53 10.25
N VAL A 290 13.89 -19.61 9.94
CA VAL A 290 14.89 -18.63 10.36
C VAL A 290 15.71 -18.18 9.16
N LYS A 291 16.05 -16.89 9.13
CA LYS A 291 16.91 -16.32 8.09
C LYS A 291 18.37 -16.59 8.46
N VAL A 292 19.12 -17.20 7.55
CA VAL A 292 20.56 -17.44 7.67
C VAL A 292 21.34 -16.41 6.85
N PRO A 293 22.36 -15.75 7.43
CA PRO A 293 23.13 -14.74 6.70
C PRO A 293 23.83 -15.30 5.45
N LYS A 294 23.74 -14.57 4.34
CA LYS A 294 24.36 -14.91 3.05
C LYS A 294 25.53 -13.98 2.76
N LYS A 295 26.67 -14.54 2.37
CA LYS A 295 27.84 -13.77 1.94
C LYS A 295 27.77 -13.46 0.45
N MET A 296 28.10 -12.23 0.08
CA MET A 296 28.19 -11.73 -1.29
C MET A 296 29.54 -11.04 -1.50
N SER A 297 30.01 -11.05 -2.74
CA SER A 297 31.24 -10.39 -3.17
C SER A 297 30.95 -9.63 -4.47
N PHE A 298 31.47 -8.40 -4.56
CA PHE A 298 31.27 -7.48 -5.67
C PHE A 298 32.61 -7.21 -6.36
N LYS A 299 32.60 -6.89 -7.66
CA LYS A 299 33.81 -6.47 -8.38
C LYS A 299 33.98 -4.95 -8.23
N PRO A 300 35.21 -4.42 -8.12
CA PRO A 300 35.42 -2.99 -8.27
C PRO A 300 35.01 -2.54 -9.66
N LEU A 301 34.57 -1.29 -9.82
CA LEU A 301 34.03 -0.76 -11.07
C LEU A 301 35.01 -0.92 -12.25
N SER A 302 36.32 -0.73 -12.01
CA SER A 302 37.36 -0.92 -13.03
C SER A 302 37.35 -2.32 -13.65
N LEU A 303 37.09 -3.35 -12.84
CA LEU A 303 36.98 -4.73 -13.30
C LEU A 303 35.57 -5.01 -13.84
N ALA A 304 34.53 -4.51 -13.18
CA ALA A 304 33.15 -4.71 -13.59
C ALA A 304 32.82 -4.09 -14.96
N LEU A 305 33.51 -3.02 -15.36
CA LEU A 305 33.40 -2.44 -16.71
C LEU A 305 33.99 -3.34 -17.81
N ALA A 306 34.97 -4.19 -17.47
CA ALA A 306 35.55 -5.16 -18.39
C ALA A 306 34.82 -6.51 -18.36
N GLU A 307 34.34 -6.91 -17.18
CA GLU A 307 33.68 -8.19 -16.92
C GLU A 307 32.35 -7.98 -16.16
N PRO A 308 31.31 -7.44 -16.83
CA PRO A 308 30.09 -7.03 -16.17
C PRO A 308 29.21 -8.22 -15.73
N ASP A 309 28.60 -8.08 -14.55
CA ASP A 309 27.49 -8.92 -14.11
C ASP A 309 26.19 -8.09 -14.25
N PHE A 310 25.33 -8.49 -15.19
CA PHE A 310 24.09 -7.79 -15.50
C PHE A 310 22.88 -8.38 -14.75
N MET A 311 22.07 -7.49 -14.19
CA MET A 311 20.67 -7.78 -13.89
C MET A 311 19.81 -7.47 -15.13
N ILE A 312 18.85 -8.34 -15.39
CA ILE A 312 17.88 -8.16 -16.48
C ILE A 312 16.78 -7.18 -16.03
N TRP A 313 16.60 -6.11 -16.79
CA TRP A 313 15.54 -5.11 -16.60
C TRP A 313 14.20 -5.57 -17.18
N ASP A 314 14.20 -5.98 -18.45
CA ASP A 314 13.05 -6.54 -19.14
C ASP A 314 13.45 -7.88 -19.76
N PHE A 315 12.78 -8.96 -19.36
CA PHE A 315 13.03 -10.30 -19.87
C PHE A 315 12.70 -10.44 -21.37
N ALA A 316 11.96 -9.51 -21.97
CA ALA A 316 11.78 -9.41 -23.41
C ALA A 316 13.00 -8.84 -24.16
N LYS A 317 13.98 -8.27 -23.44
CA LYS A 317 15.15 -7.55 -23.96
C LYS A 317 16.47 -8.13 -23.44
N PHE A 318 16.64 -9.46 -23.52
CA PHE A 318 17.75 -10.17 -22.84
C PHE A 318 19.16 -9.77 -23.31
N ASP A 319 19.31 -9.37 -24.58
CA ASP A 319 20.61 -8.98 -25.17
C ASP A 319 20.97 -7.51 -24.93
N GLU A 320 20.00 -6.66 -24.59
CA GLU A 320 20.20 -5.21 -24.49
C GLU A 320 21.15 -4.76 -23.37
N PRO A 321 21.25 -5.42 -22.19
CA PRO A 321 22.17 -4.96 -21.14
C PRO A 321 23.63 -4.83 -21.62
N ALA A 322 24.12 -5.78 -22.43
CA ALA A 322 25.47 -5.72 -22.98
C ALA A 322 25.62 -4.59 -24.03
N GLN A 323 24.58 -4.33 -24.81
CA GLN A 323 24.56 -3.25 -25.80
C GLN A 323 24.54 -1.88 -25.10
N LEU A 324 23.65 -1.70 -24.12
CA LEU A 324 23.57 -0.47 -23.33
C LEU A 324 24.87 -0.21 -22.58
N HIS A 325 25.49 -1.24 -22.00
CA HIS A 325 26.80 -1.13 -21.37
C HIS A 325 27.86 -0.55 -22.32
N ALA A 326 27.93 -1.02 -23.57
CA ALA A 326 28.83 -0.48 -24.58
C ALA A 326 28.47 0.97 -24.98
N LEU A 327 27.18 1.30 -25.10
CA LEU A 327 26.71 2.64 -25.45
C LEU A 327 27.03 3.68 -24.37
N TRP A 328 26.89 3.33 -23.09
CA TRP A 328 27.26 4.21 -21.98
C TRP A 328 28.78 4.46 -21.93
N GLN A 329 29.61 3.45 -22.21
CA GLN A 329 31.05 3.63 -22.34
C GLN A 329 31.39 4.55 -23.51
N ALA A 330 30.74 4.34 -24.66
CA ALA A 330 30.92 5.19 -25.84
C ALA A 330 30.49 6.64 -25.59
N LEU A 331 29.40 6.86 -24.84
CA LEU A 331 28.90 8.19 -24.49
C LEU A 331 29.93 8.97 -23.69
N TYR A 332 30.47 8.39 -22.61
CA TYR A 332 31.45 9.09 -21.80
C TYR A 332 32.79 9.29 -22.53
N SER A 333 33.17 8.38 -23.42
CA SER A 333 34.32 8.58 -24.32
C SER A 333 34.09 9.73 -25.31
N PHE A 334 32.88 9.80 -25.89
CA PHE A 334 32.46 10.89 -26.76
C PHE A 334 32.52 12.22 -26.02
N GLU A 335 31.90 12.33 -24.84
CA GLU A 335 31.85 13.56 -24.05
C GLU A 335 33.24 14.03 -23.62
N ALA A 336 34.12 13.09 -23.22
CA ALA A 336 35.50 13.40 -22.88
C ALA A 336 36.30 13.96 -24.08
N THR A 337 36.03 13.47 -25.29
CA THR A 337 36.75 13.88 -26.50
C THR A 337 36.18 15.15 -27.15
N LYS A 338 34.84 15.29 -27.12
CA LYS A 338 34.11 16.35 -27.82
C LYS A 338 33.76 17.54 -26.94
N ASN A 339 33.76 17.36 -25.61
CA ASN A 339 33.36 18.37 -24.63
C ASN A 339 31.91 18.88 -24.78
N TYR A 340 31.04 18.03 -25.31
CA TYR A 340 29.58 18.18 -25.32
C TYR A 340 28.93 16.79 -25.42
N SER A 341 27.67 16.66 -25.02
CA SER A 341 26.87 15.43 -25.21
C SER A 341 26.20 15.44 -26.60
N PRO A 342 26.01 14.27 -27.25
CA PRO A 342 25.38 14.19 -28.58
C PRO A 342 24.09 15.04 -28.68
N LEU A 343 23.99 15.85 -29.73
CA LEU A 343 22.89 16.78 -29.90
C LEU A 343 21.58 16.05 -30.27
N PRO A 344 20.42 16.56 -29.82
CA PRO A 344 19.13 15.97 -30.18
C PRO A 344 18.96 15.79 -31.69
N ARG A 345 18.52 14.59 -32.10
CA ARG A 345 18.25 14.22 -33.50
C ARG A 345 19.44 14.48 -34.46
N SER A 346 20.68 14.33 -33.99
CA SER A 346 21.88 14.49 -34.83
C SER A 346 22.47 13.17 -35.30
N ASP A 347 22.23 12.81 -36.56
CA ASP A 347 22.85 11.63 -37.21
C ASP A 347 24.38 11.70 -37.22
N ALA A 348 24.93 12.91 -37.32
CA ALA A 348 26.37 13.12 -37.31
C ALA A 348 26.98 12.74 -35.96
N ASP A 349 26.37 13.19 -34.86
CA ASP A 349 26.82 12.81 -33.52
C ASP A 349 26.55 11.32 -33.23
N ALA A 350 25.46 10.74 -33.76
CA ALA A 350 25.22 9.30 -33.65
C ALA A 350 26.31 8.47 -34.33
N LYS A 351 26.74 8.86 -35.53
CA LYS A 351 27.87 8.22 -36.23
C LYS A 351 29.17 8.36 -35.46
N LEU A 352 29.44 9.54 -34.90
CA LEU A 352 30.61 9.77 -34.05
C LEU A 352 30.55 8.98 -32.73
N LEU A 353 29.36 8.78 -32.15
CA LEU A 353 29.17 7.92 -30.99
C LEU A 353 29.50 6.45 -31.34
N LYS A 354 29.08 5.99 -32.52
CA LYS A 354 29.42 4.65 -33.04
C LYS A 354 30.92 4.42 -33.14
N GLU A 355 31.69 5.43 -33.53
CA GLU A 355 33.16 5.39 -33.57
C GLU A 355 33.80 5.26 -32.17
N ASN A 356 33.07 5.61 -31.10
CA ASN A 356 33.52 5.52 -29.71
C ASN A 356 33.12 4.20 -29.01
N LEU A 357 32.46 3.27 -29.71
CA LEU A 357 32.13 1.96 -29.15
C LEU A 357 33.41 1.18 -28.78
N PRO A 358 33.44 0.48 -27.64
CA PRO A 358 34.51 -0.47 -27.32
C PRO A 358 34.74 -1.48 -28.46
N LYS A 359 36.00 -1.89 -28.69
CA LYS A 359 36.35 -2.79 -29.81
C LYS A 359 35.63 -4.14 -29.77
N ASP A 360 35.42 -4.66 -28.57
CA ASP A 360 34.77 -5.95 -28.33
C ASP A 360 33.27 -5.80 -28.02
N SER A 361 32.64 -4.70 -28.47
CA SER A 361 31.21 -4.47 -28.28
C SER A 361 30.37 -5.55 -28.97
N PRO A 362 29.21 -5.93 -28.40
CA PRO A 362 28.26 -6.79 -29.10
C PRO A 362 27.77 -6.12 -30.39
N GLU A 363 27.12 -6.92 -31.25
CA GLU A 363 26.41 -6.37 -32.41
C GLU A 363 25.42 -5.30 -31.95
N MET A 364 25.54 -4.11 -32.53
CA MET A 364 24.80 -2.93 -32.12
C MET A 364 23.73 -2.58 -33.15
N PRO A 365 22.44 -2.69 -32.82
CA PRO A 365 21.37 -2.24 -33.68
C PRO A 365 21.46 -0.73 -33.92
N ASP A 366 21.42 -0.30 -35.18
CA ASP A 366 21.45 1.13 -35.50
C ASP A 366 20.26 1.87 -34.86
N SER A 367 19.08 1.24 -34.77
CA SER A 367 17.91 1.83 -34.10
C SER A 367 18.18 2.16 -32.63
N LEU A 368 18.81 1.25 -31.88
CA LEU A 368 19.15 1.45 -30.48
C LEU A 368 20.21 2.54 -30.32
N LEU A 369 21.29 2.47 -31.11
CA LEU A 369 22.38 3.44 -31.09
C LEU A 369 21.92 4.87 -31.41
N PHE A 370 21.12 5.03 -32.46
CA PHE A 370 20.61 6.35 -32.85
C PHE A 370 19.62 6.88 -31.82
N ASN A 371 18.71 6.07 -31.30
CA ASN A 371 17.79 6.51 -30.24
C ASN A 371 18.53 6.90 -28.96
N PHE A 372 19.58 6.16 -28.58
CA PHE A 372 20.44 6.51 -27.46
C PHE A 372 21.14 7.85 -27.69
N SER A 373 21.77 8.03 -28.86
CA SER A 373 22.45 9.27 -29.22
C SER A 373 21.51 10.48 -29.25
N TYR A 374 20.35 10.34 -29.90
CA TYR A 374 19.35 11.42 -30.02
C TYR A 374 18.84 11.94 -28.68
N GLN A 375 18.88 11.11 -27.64
CA GLN A 375 18.33 11.42 -26.33
C GLN A 375 19.42 11.62 -25.27
N ALA A 376 20.70 11.60 -25.64
CA ALA A 376 21.82 11.75 -24.72
C ALA A 376 21.83 13.09 -23.96
N CYS A 377 21.10 14.08 -24.46
CA CYS A 377 20.89 15.38 -23.81
C CYS A 377 19.57 15.48 -23.02
N GLY A 378 18.74 14.44 -23.06
CA GLY A 378 17.40 14.42 -22.47
C GLY A 378 17.44 14.27 -20.95
N ASN A 379 16.47 14.87 -20.27
CA ASN A 379 16.33 14.79 -18.82
C ASN A 379 14.85 14.67 -18.46
N LEU A 380 14.44 13.50 -17.98
CA LEU A 380 13.05 13.13 -17.77
C LEU A 380 12.79 12.82 -16.30
N GLN A 381 11.85 13.54 -15.69
CA GLN A 381 11.47 13.32 -14.29
C GLN A 381 10.98 11.88 -14.02
N PRO A 382 10.16 11.23 -14.87
CA PRO A 382 9.73 9.85 -14.63
C PRO A 382 10.89 8.86 -14.53
N ILE A 383 11.91 9.00 -15.37
CA ILE A 383 13.11 8.16 -15.37
C ILE A 383 13.97 8.44 -14.14
N ALA A 384 14.13 9.71 -13.76
CA ALA A 384 14.81 10.09 -12.51
C ALA A 384 14.10 9.52 -11.27
N SER A 385 12.77 9.56 -11.23
CA SER A 385 11.95 9.00 -10.15
C SER A 385 12.11 7.47 -10.06
N LEU A 386 12.14 6.80 -11.21
CA LEU A 386 12.35 5.36 -11.35
C LEU A 386 13.70 4.93 -10.80
N ILE A 387 14.79 5.48 -11.36
CA ILE A 387 16.14 5.05 -11.00
C ILE A 387 16.55 5.60 -9.63
N GLY A 388 16.09 6.79 -9.26
CA GLY A 388 16.35 7.39 -7.95
C GLY A 388 15.66 6.64 -6.80
N GLY A 389 14.45 6.12 -7.02
CA GLY A 389 13.78 5.22 -6.07
C GLY A 389 14.54 3.90 -5.89
N LEU A 390 14.99 3.29 -6.98
CA LEU A 390 15.79 2.06 -6.97
C LEU A 390 17.13 2.25 -6.27
N VAL A 391 17.90 3.26 -6.66
CA VAL A 391 19.24 3.55 -6.11
C VAL A 391 19.17 3.92 -4.63
N ALA A 392 18.15 4.66 -4.21
CA ALA A 392 17.92 4.93 -2.80
C ALA A 392 17.62 3.65 -2.02
N GLN A 393 16.86 2.71 -2.59
CA GLN A 393 16.66 1.41 -1.96
C GLN A 393 17.98 0.63 -1.85
N GLU A 394 18.79 0.55 -2.92
CA GLU A 394 20.10 -0.11 -2.88
C GLU A 394 21.03 0.52 -1.84
N ALA A 395 20.99 1.85 -1.68
CA ALA A 395 21.70 2.55 -0.63
C ALA A 395 21.22 2.16 0.77
N MET A 396 19.90 1.98 0.97
CA MET A 396 19.36 1.47 2.23
C MET A 396 19.80 0.02 2.49
N LYS A 397 19.79 -0.86 1.48
CA LYS A 397 20.28 -2.25 1.62
C LYS A 397 21.73 -2.30 2.04
N ALA A 398 22.57 -1.50 1.37
CA ALA A 398 24.00 -1.42 1.63
C ALA A 398 24.29 -1.12 3.10
N VAL A 399 23.63 -0.11 3.67
CA VAL A 399 23.91 0.31 5.07
C VAL A 399 23.16 -0.49 6.13
N THR A 400 22.12 -1.24 5.75
CA THR A 400 21.31 -2.05 6.69
C THR A 400 21.67 -3.52 6.70
N HIS A 401 22.37 -4.02 5.67
CA HIS A 401 22.60 -5.45 5.48
C HIS A 401 21.29 -6.26 5.39
N HIS A 402 20.20 -5.60 4.98
CA HIS A 402 18.86 -6.15 4.93
C HIS A 402 18.36 -6.18 3.48
N THR A 403 17.82 -7.33 3.09
CA THR A 403 17.41 -7.70 1.73
C THR A 403 18.57 -7.84 0.74
N THR A 404 18.33 -8.43 -0.43
CA THR A 404 19.39 -8.77 -1.40
C THR A 404 19.75 -7.54 -2.27
N PRO A 405 21.00 -7.06 -2.27
CA PRO A 405 21.43 -5.98 -3.14
C PRO A 405 21.48 -6.39 -4.62
N LEU A 406 21.29 -5.42 -5.50
CA LEU A 406 21.60 -5.53 -6.92
C LEU A 406 23.06 -5.95 -7.11
N LYS A 407 23.32 -6.97 -7.93
CA LYS A 407 24.66 -7.46 -8.26
C LYS A 407 24.81 -7.54 -9.79
N GLN A 408 25.43 -6.59 -10.49
CA GLN A 408 26.08 -5.35 -10.02
C GLN A 408 25.64 -4.15 -10.87
N PHE A 409 25.46 -4.37 -12.18
CA PHE A 409 24.89 -3.39 -13.12
C PHE A 409 23.43 -3.71 -13.44
N LEU A 410 22.59 -2.67 -13.47
CA LEU A 410 21.27 -2.68 -14.07
C LEU A 410 21.23 -1.57 -15.13
N TYR A 411 20.97 -1.94 -16.38
CA TYR A 411 20.71 -0.99 -17.46
C TYR A 411 19.23 -0.99 -17.78
N THR A 412 18.64 0.19 -17.96
CA THR A 412 17.23 0.33 -18.27
C THR A 412 17.04 1.19 -19.51
N ASP A 413 16.01 0.87 -20.27
CA ASP A 413 15.42 1.75 -21.28
C ASP A 413 13.88 1.74 -21.13
N SER A 414 13.23 2.71 -21.75
CA SER A 414 11.77 2.76 -21.89
C SER A 414 11.40 3.33 -23.26
N LEU A 415 12.04 2.82 -24.31
CA LEU A 415 11.90 3.33 -25.68
C LEU A 415 10.47 3.24 -26.21
N GLU A 416 9.64 2.34 -25.68
CA GLU A 416 8.22 2.22 -25.99
C GLU A 416 7.41 3.47 -25.60
N ALA A 417 7.99 4.39 -24.82
CA ALA A 417 7.38 5.69 -24.53
C ALA A 417 7.48 6.67 -25.70
N LEU A 418 8.37 6.45 -26.67
CA LEU A 418 8.44 7.29 -27.87
C LEU A 418 7.22 7.04 -28.76
N PRO A 419 6.49 8.09 -29.20
CA PRO A 419 5.37 7.92 -30.11
C PRO A 419 5.83 7.32 -31.45
N GLY A 420 5.09 6.32 -31.93
CA GLY A 420 5.36 5.62 -33.20
C GLY A 420 4.65 6.24 -34.40
N ALA A 421 4.66 5.52 -35.53
CA ALA A 421 4.01 5.93 -36.77
C ALA A 421 2.48 6.07 -36.67
N ASP A 422 1.90 5.48 -35.63
CA ASP A 422 0.49 5.55 -35.23
C ASP A 422 0.12 6.88 -34.55
N SER A 423 1.10 7.69 -34.11
CA SER A 423 0.85 8.97 -33.45
C SER A 423 1.05 10.17 -34.37
N THR A 424 0.38 11.30 -34.07
CA THR A 424 0.73 12.57 -34.76
C THR A 424 2.10 13.11 -34.35
N PHE A 425 2.68 12.59 -33.27
CA PHE A 425 4.00 12.96 -32.74
C PHE A 425 5.10 11.94 -33.05
N ASP A 426 4.95 11.19 -34.15
CA ASP A 426 5.89 10.16 -34.62
C ASP A 426 7.36 10.59 -34.44
N ALA A 427 8.05 9.93 -33.51
CA ALA A 427 9.40 10.27 -33.11
C ALA A 427 10.43 10.02 -34.22
N ALA A 428 10.13 9.19 -35.22
CA ALA A 428 10.99 8.97 -36.38
C ALA A 428 10.98 10.17 -37.34
N LYS A 429 9.96 11.04 -37.26
CA LYS A 429 9.83 12.26 -38.07
C LYS A 429 10.39 13.51 -37.39
N LEU A 430 10.83 13.42 -36.13
CA LEU A 430 11.39 14.56 -35.40
C LEU A 430 12.73 15.01 -36.01
N GLU A 431 12.82 16.30 -36.32
CA GLU A 431 14.05 16.93 -36.78
C GLU A 431 14.77 17.66 -35.63
N LYS A 432 16.04 18.01 -35.85
CA LYS A 432 16.84 18.76 -34.88
C LYS A 432 16.18 20.07 -34.40
N ASN A 433 15.46 20.76 -35.28
CA ASN A 433 14.80 22.03 -34.94
C ASN A 433 13.58 21.84 -34.03
N ASP A 434 12.89 20.70 -34.11
CA ASP A 434 11.74 20.38 -33.25
C ASP A 434 12.15 20.15 -31.79
N CYS A 435 13.41 19.79 -31.59
CA CYS A 435 14.04 19.54 -30.29
C CYS A 435 14.99 20.66 -29.83
N ALA A 436 15.07 21.78 -30.56
CA ALA A 436 15.98 22.86 -30.23
C ALA A 436 15.60 23.51 -28.87
N PRO A 437 16.57 23.75 -27.96
CA PRO A 437 16.27 24.34 -26.65
C PRO A 437 15.70 25.76 -26.79
N ARG A 438 14.75 26.11 -25.91
CA ARG A 438 14.08 27.42 -25.86
C ARG A 438 14.42 28.21 -24.58
N ASN A 439 15.43 27.79 -23.81
CA ASN A 439 15.74 28.33 -22.48
C ASN A 439 14.50 28.27 -21.58
N ASN A 440 13.90 27.09 -21.53
CA ASN A 440 12.66 26.85 -20.84
C ASN A 440 12.81 25.60 -19.98
N ARG A 441 12.07 25.52 -18.88
CA ARG A 441 12.15 24.38 -17.95
C ARG A 441 11.91 23.01 -18.59
N TYR A 442 11.26 22.94 -19.75
CA TYR A 442 10.98 21.70 -20.47
C TYR A 442 12.04 21.34 -21.52
N ASP A 443 13.16 22.07 -21.61
CA ASP A 443 14.22 21.83 -22.61
C ASP A 443 14.76 20.38 -22.58
N GLY A 444 14.88 19.76 -21.39
CA GLY A 444 15.33 18.38 -21.24
C GLY A 444 14.31 17.34 -21.73
N GLN A 445 13.02 17.65 -21.66
CA GLN A 445 11.94 16.79 -22.14
C GLN A 445 11.69 16.97 -23.65
N ALA A 446 11.71 18.21 -24.14
CA ALA A 446 11.59 18.54 -25.56
C ALA A 446 12.78 18.00 -26.39
N ALA A 447 13.95 17.82 -25.78
CA ALA A 447 15.08 17.13 -26.40
C ALA A 447 14.77 15.68 -26.79
N VAL A 448 13.79 15.04 -26.13
CA VAL A 448 13.38 13.64 -26.39
C VAL A 448 12.17 13.60 -27.32
N PHE A 449 11.09 14.30 -26.92
CA PHE A 449 9.77 14.20 -27.56
C PHE A 449 9.45 15.34 -28.55
N GLY A 450 10.26 16.40 -28.58
CA GLY A 450 9.98 17.61 -29.35
C GLY A 450 8.97 18.55 -28.68
N TRP A 451 8.95 19.80 -29.12
CA TRP A 451 8.09 20.84 -28.54
C TRP A 451 6.59 20.64 -28.79
N ALA A 452 6.21 20.09 -29.94
CA ALA A 452 4.80 19.84 -30.25
C ALA A 452 4.16 18.86 -29.25
N PHE A 453 4.88 17.80 -28.90
CA PHE A 453 4.43 16.85 -27.87
C PHE A 453 4.37 17.51 -26.48
N GLN A 454 5.36 18.34 -26.13
CA GLN A 454 5.38 19.08 -24.87
C GLN A 454 4.17 20.02 -24.74
N GLU A 455 3.79 20.70 -25.83
CA GLU A 455 2.64 21.60 -25.87
C GLU A 455 1.32 20.83 -25.73
N ALA A 456 1.22 19.62 -26.30
CA ALA A 456 0.06 18.74 -26.14
C ALA A 456 -0.10 18.19 -24.71
N LEU A 457 1.00 17.83 -24.05
CA LEU A 457 1.03 17.47 -22.63
C LEU A 457 0.44 18.59 -21.75
N GLN A 458 0.77 19.84 -22.08
CA GLN A 458 0.29 20.99 -21.32
C GLN A 458 -1.22 21.20 -21.43
N GLN A 459 -1.88 20.76 -22.50
CA GLN A 459 -3.34 20.92 -22.66
C GLN A 459 -4.17 19.82 -21.98
N GLN A 460 -3.54 18.80 -21.39
CA GLN A 460 -4.26 17.65 -20.86
C GLN A 460 -5.07 17.97 -19.59
N LYS A 461 -6.16 17.24 -19.41
CA LYS A 461 -7.07 17.28 -18.25
C LYS A 461 -7.12 15.92 -17.57
N TRP A 462 -6.46 15.78 -16.42
CA TRP A 462 -6.36 14.50 -15.73
C TRP A 462 -6.99 14.54 -14.34
N PHE A 463 -7.53 13.40 -13.92
CA PHE A 463 -8.07 13.21 -12.58
C PHE A 463 -7.20 12.23 -11.78
N ILE A 464 -6.74 12.65 -10.61
CA ILE A 464 -5.94 11.85 -9.70
C ILE A 464 -6.82 11.50 -8.49
N VAL A 465 -7.01 10.21 -8.24
CA VAL A 465 -7.83 9.73 -7.12
C VAL A 465 -6.92 9.26 -5.99
N GLY A 466 -6.80 10.09 -4.95
CA GLY A 466 -5.90 9.89 -3.82
C GLY A 466 -4.71 10.87 -3.84
N ALA A 467 -4.40 11.44 -2.67
CA ALA A 467 -3.30 12.34 -2.39
C ALA A 467 -2.34 11.76 -1.33
N GLY A 468 -2.32 10.43 -1.21
CA GLY A 468 -1.40 9.67 -0.37
C GLY A 468 0.03 9.60 -0.93
N ALA A 469 0.74 8.50 -0.65
CA ALA A 469 2.15 8.33 -1.05
C ALA A 469 2.32 8.42 -2.57
N ILE A 470 1.59 7.58 -3.31
CA ILE A 470 1.59 7.57 -4.78
C ILE A 470 1.10 8.93 -5.32
N GLY A 471 0.03 9.50 -4.75
CA GLY A 471 -0.53 10.77 -5.20
C GLY A 471 0.47 11.93 -5.13
N CYS A 472 1.28 11.98 -4.06
CA CYS A 472 2.35 12.97 -3.92
C CYS A 472 3.43 12.83 -5.02
N GLU A 473 3.85 11.59 -5.30
CA GLU A 473 4.87 11.30 -6.32
C GLU A 473 4.34 11.54 -7.74
N LEU A 474 3.08 11.17 -8.02
CA LEU A 474 2.41 11.46 -9.29
C LEU A 474 2.30 12.96 -9.52
N LEU A 475 1.85 13.74 -8.53
CA LEU A 475 1.78 15.20 -8.68
C LEU A 475 3.15 15.83 -8.94
N LYS A 476 4.20 15.38 -8.25
CA LYS A 476 5.57 15.82 -8.53
C LYS A 476 5.94 15.50 -9.98
N ASN A 477 5.78 14.26 -10.42
CA ASN A 477 6.10 13.86 -11.80
C ASN A 477 5.29 14.68 -12.82
N MET A 478 3.98 14.80 -12.65
CA MET A 478 3.08 15.56 -13.52
C MET A 478 3.43 17.05 -13.61
N ALA A 479 3.83 17.66 -12.49
CA ALA A 479 4.29 19.05 -12.46
C ALA A 479 5.56 19.26 -13.28
N MET A 480 6.50 18.31 -13.19
CA MET A 480 7.78 18.41 -13.89
C MET A 480 7.65 18.13 -15.38
N ILE A 481 6.82 17.15 -15.78
CA ILE A 481 6.54 16.89 -17.20
C ILE A 481 5.66 17.98 -17.84
N GLY A 482 5.03 18.83 -17.02
CA GLY A 482 4.20 19.94 -17.48
C GLY A 482 2.75 19.57 -17.83
N LEU A 483 2.24 18.46 -17.30
CA LEU A 483 0.89 17.99 -17.55
C LEU A 483 -0.13 19.01 -17.05
N GLY A 484 -1.04 19.45 -17.92
CA GLY A 484 -2.10 20.40 -17.55
C GLY A 484 -1.61 21.82 -17.19
N CYS A 485 -0.40 22.20 -17.62
CA CYS A 485 0.17 23.54 -17.38
C CYS A 485 -0.19 24.57 -18.47
N GLY A 486 -0.94 24.16 -19.50
CA GLY A 486 -1.42 25.02 -20.58
C GLY A 486 -2.73 25.71 -20.20
N ASN A 487 -3.15 26.68 -21.00
CA ASN A 487 -4.36 27.48 -20.74
C ASN A 487 -5.64 26.65 -20.64
N ASN A 488 -5.71 25.54 -21.40
CA ASN A 488 -6.85 24.63 -21.37
C ASN A 488 -6.58 23.34 -20.57
N GLY A 489 -5.38 23.19 -20.01
CA GLY A 489 -5.00 22.05 -19.20
C GLY A 489 -5.33 22.22 -17.73
N SER A 490 -5.58 21.10 -17.04
CA SER A 490 -5.85 21.10 -15.59
C SER A 490 -5.71 19.72 -14.97
N LEU A 491 -5.23 19.66 -13.73
CA LEU A 491 -5.33 18.47 -12.90
C LEU A 491 -6.45 18.65 -11.89
N THR A 492 -7.26 17.61 -11.67
CA THR A 492 -8.11 17.51 -10.48
C THR A 492 -7.53 16.45 -9.58
N ILE A 493 -7.42 16.72 -8.27
CA ILE A 493 -7.02 15.71 -7.29
C ILE A 493 -8.02 15.68 -6.14
N THR A 494 -8.44 14.49 -5.72
CA THR A 494 -9.34 14.34 -4.57
C THR A 494 -8.79 13.36 -3.55
N ASP A 495 -8.94 13.68 -2.27
CA ASP A 495 -8.62 12.81 -1.15
C ASP A 495 -9.43 13.25 0.09
N PRO A 496 -10.25 12.37 0.69
CA PRO A 496 -11.06 12.73 1.85
C PRO A 496 -10.25 12.91 3.14
N ASP A 497 -9.04 12.35 3.20
CA ASP A 497 -8.26 12.25 4.42
C ASP A 497 -7.56 13.56 4.82
N THR A 498 -7.18 13.60 6.09
CA THR A 498 -6.26 14.59 6.65
C THR A 498 -4.85 14.03 6.77
N ILE A 499 -3.86 14.92 6.86
CA ILE A 499 -2.45 14.55 7.03
C ILE A 499 -2.18 14.10 8.46
N GLU A 500 -1.53 12.95 8.62
CA GLU A 500 -1.04 12.42 9.90
C GLU A 500 0.50 12.47 9.99
N VAL A 501 1.06 12.34 11.20
CA VAL A 501 2.53 12.25 11.40
C VAL A 501 3.13 11.06 10.64
N SER A 502 2.44 9.92 10.65
CA SER A 502 2.84 8.68 9.97
C SER A 502 2.98 8.83 8.45
N ASN A 503 2.38 9.87 7.88
CA ASN A 503 2.38 10.13 6.46
C ASN A 503 3.69 10.78 5.99
N LEU A 504 4.30 11.61 6.84
CA LEU A 504 5.43 12.47 6.49
C LEU A 504 6.68 11.71 6.02
N ASN A 505 6.84 10.45 6.45
CA ASN A 505 7.94 9.58 6.04
C ASN A 505 7.90 9.17 4.55
N ARG A 506 6.77 9.30 3.86
CA ARG A 506 6.65 8.94 2.42
C ARG A 506 5.82 9.90 1.57
N GLN A 507 5.08 10.80 2.20
CA GLN A 507 4.26 11.83 1.52
C GLN A 507 5.01 13.17 1.60
N PHE A 508 6.10 13.24 0.84
CA PHE A 508 7.12 14.29 0.98
C PHE A 508 6.65 15.72 0.63
N LEU A 509 5.43 15.88 0.11
CA LEU A 509 4.80 17.19 -0.11
C LEU A 509 4.31 17.83 1.19
N PHE A 510 4.21 17.05 2.27
CA PHE A 510 3.68 17.48 3.56
C PHE A 510 4.80 17.79 4.55
N ARG A 511 4.50 18.64 5.53
CA ARG A 511 5.41 19.00 6.63
C ARG A 511 4.69 18.84 7.97
N ARG A 512 5.43 18.77 9.08
CA ARG A 512 4.85 18.69 10.42
C ARG A 512 3.76 19.76 10.69
N PRO A 513 3.89 21.03 10.26
CA PRO A 513 2.83 22.04 10.44
C PRO A 513 1.56 21.81 9.60
N ASP A 514 1.55 20.83 8.69
CA ASP A 514 0.39 20.48 7.88
C ASP A 514 -0.44 19.32 8.45
N VAL A 515 0.00 18.69 9.55
CA VAL A 515 -0.78 17.65 10.24
C VAL A 515 -2.16 18.18 10.63
N GLY A 516 -3.20 17.40 10.34
CA GLY A 516 -4.61 17.76 10.52
C GLY A 516 -5.25 18.51 9.34
N LYS A 517 -4.47 19.01 8.38
CA LYS A 517 -5.02 19.63 7.14
C LYS A 517 -5.37 18.58 6.09
N LYS A 518 -6.19 18.96 5.11
CA LYS A 518 -6.58 18.09 3.98
C LYS A 518 -5.39 17.78 3.07
N LYS A 519 -5.21 16.50 2.74
CA LYS A 519 -4.06 16.04 1.93
C LYS A 519 -4.03 16.69 0.54
N SER A 520 -5.16 16.67 -0.18
CA SER A 520 -5.28 17.18 -1.54
C SER A 520 -4.95 18.68 -1.65
N GLU A 521 -5.48 19.50 -0.73
CA GLU A 521 -5.24 20.94 -0.70
C GLU A 521 -3.77 21.28 -0.46
N VAL A 522 -3.16 20.63 0.54
CA VAL A 522 -1.74 20.85 0.86
C VAL A 522 -0.85 20.34 -0.28
N ALA A 523 -1.17 19.18 -0.87
CA ALA A 523 -0.40 18.62 -1.99
C ALA A 523 -0.42 19.58 -3.19
N ALA A 524 -1.60 20.08 -3.56
CA ALA A 524 -1.75 21.05 -4.65
C ALA A 524 -0.96 22.35 -4.38
N ARG A 525 -1.00 22.86 -3.15
CA ARG A 525 -0.22 24.04 -2.75
C ARG A 525 1.28 23.80 -2.84
N SER A 526 1.77 22.66 -2.34
CA SER A 526 3.20 22.33 -2.33
C SER A 526 3.75 22.16 -3.74
N VAL A 527 3.00 21.52 -4.64
CA VAL A 527 3.45 21.23 -6.01
C VAL A 527 3.54 22.48 -6.88
N LYS A 528 2.73 23.52 -6.59
CA LYS A 528 2.90 24.85 -7.24
C LYS A 528 4.28 25.46 -6.99
N ALA A 529 4.98 25.06 -5.94
CA ALA A 529 6.36 25.50 -5.71
C ALA A 529 7.37 24.85 -6.66
N PHE A 530 7.07 23.65 -7.19
CA PHE A 530 7.90 22.96 -8.19
C PHE A 530 7.61 23.51 -9.59
N ASN A 531 6.33 23.78 -9.87
CA ASN A 531 5.92 24.41 -11.11
C ASN A 531 4.75 25.38 -10.91
N SER A 532 5.01 26.68 -11.05
CA SER A 532 3.99 27.72 -10.90
C SER A 532 2.96 27.74 -12.04
N ALA A 533 3.25 27.12 -13.18
CA ALA A 533 2.33 27.03 -14.32
C ALA A 533 1.27 25.92 -14.15
N ILE A 534 1.40 25.05 -13.14
CA ILE A 534 0.47 23.93 -12.98
C ILE A 534 -0.91 24.42 -12.48
N HIS A 535 -1.96 23.94 -13.14
CA HIS A 535 -3.34 24.19 -12.73
C HIS A 535 -3.88 22.97 -12.00
N ILE A 536 -4.15 23.10 -10.70
CA ILE A 536 -4.68 22.01 -9.87
C ILE A 536 -5.96 22.46 -9.18
N ASN A 537 -7.01 21.66 -9.31
CA ASN A 537 -8.25 21.74 -8.55
C ASN A 537 -8.25 20.67 -7.44
N PRO A 538 -7.90 21.03 -6.19
CA PRO A 538 -7.96 20.10 -5.06
C PRO A 538 -9.40 19.94 -4.55
N MET A 539 -9.78 18.70 -4.23
CA MET A 539 -11.09 18.33 -3.69
C MET A 539 -10.90 17.39 -2.49
N SER A 540 -11.92 17.27 -1.63
CA SER A 540 -11.87 16.38 -0.45
C SER A 540 -13.04 15.40 -0.41
N GLU A 541 -13.65 15.16 -1.56
CA GLU A 541 -14.80 14.29 -1.68
C GLU A 541 -14.32 12.87 -1.96
N ILE A 542 -14.93 11.90 -1.28
CA ILE A 542 -14.72 10.48 -1.58
C ILE A 542 -15.22 10.20 -3.01
N VAL A 543 -14.53 9.34 -3.77
CA VAL A 543 -14.99 8.92 -5.09
C VAL A 543 -15.83 7.65 -4.92
N ALA A 544 -17.14 7.83 -4.86
CA ALA A 544 -18.10 6.76 -4.61
C ALA A 544 -19.45 7.08 -5.27
N GLU A 545 -20.39 6.13 -5.23
CA GLU A 545 -21.74 6.30 -5.78
C GLU A 545 -22.47 7.50 -5.14
N SER A 546 -22.24 7.76 -3.85
CA SER A 546 -22.84 8.87 -3.11
C SER A 546 -22.41 10.26 -3.60
N THR A 547 -21.28 10.36 -4.30
CA THR A 547 -20.71 11.63 -4.79
C THR A 547 -20.79 11.77 -6.32
N GLU A 548 -21.58 10.95 -7.01
CA GLU A 548 -21.82 11.07 -8.47
C GLU A 548 -22.44 12.42 -8.88
N HIS A 549 -23.09 13.13 -7.95
CA HIS A 549 -23.56 14.49 -8.19
C HIS A 549 -22.43 15.52 -8.36
N ILE A 550 -21.22 15.19 -7.89
CA ILE A 550 -19.98 15.95 -8.07
C ILE A 550 -19.17 15.34 -9.22
N PHE A 551 -18.96 14.03 -9.19
CA PHE A 551 -18.19 13.27 -10.17
C PHE A 551 -19.11 12.61 -11.22
N GLY A 552 -19.97 13.43 -11.82
CA GLY A 552 -20.98 13.00 -12.79
C GLY A 552 -20.50 13.02 -14.24
N ASP A 553 -21.47 12.95 -15.16
CA ASP A 553 -21.22 12.87 -16.61
C ASP A 553 -20.37 14.03 -17.13
N ASP A 554 -20.73 15.27 -16.76
CA ASP A 554 -20.02 16.48 -17.18
C ASP A 554 -18.57 16.53 -16.66
N PHE A 555 -18.31 15.94 -15.49
CA PHE A 555 -16.98 15.90 -14.90
C PHE A 555 -16.05 14.95 -15.65
N PHE A 556 -16.51 13.74 -15.97
CA PHE A 556 -15.69 12.74 -16.64
C PHE A 556 -15.58 13.00 -18.15
N ALA A 557 -16.62 13.53 -18.80
CA ALA A 557 -16.64 13.79 -20.25
C ALA A 557 -15.54 14.77 -20.72
N ARG A 558 -15.03 15.61 -19.82
CA ARG A 558 -13.96 16.59 -20.11
C ARG A 558 -12.54 16.08 -19.84
N LEU A 559 -12.38 14.88 -19.28
CA LEU A 559 -11.07 14.33 -18.92
C LEU A 559 -10.40 13.67 -20.13
N ASN A 560 -9.07 13.63 -20.10
CA ASN A 560 -8.24 12.85 -21.02
C ASN A 560 -7.82 11.51 -20.42
N GLY A 561 -7.81 11.39 -19.09
CA GLY A 561 -7.45 10.16 -18.38
C GLY A 561 -7.56 10.29 -16.87
N VAL A 562 -7.41 9.17 -16.18
CA VAL A 562 -7.49 9.03 -14.72
C VAL A 562 -6.25 8.29 -14.21
N CYS A 563 -5.71 8.71 -13.06
CA CYS A 563 -4.68 7.98 -12.33
C CYS A 563 -5.18 7.62 -10.93
N ASN A 564 -5.03 6.35 -10.55
CA ASN A 564 -5.32 5.91 -9.20
C ASN A 564 -4.07 6.02 -8.30
N ALA A 565 -4.31 6.51 -7.09
CA ALA A 565 -3.36 6.57 -5.97
C ALA A 565 -4.05 6.10 -4.68
N LEU A 566 -4.80 5.01 -4.80
CA LEU A 566 -5.71 4.46 -3.80
C LEU A 566 -5.02 3.42 -2.90
N ASP A 567 -5.65 3.08 -1.78
CA ASP A 567 -5.14 2.10 -0.80
C ASP A 567 -6.09 0.92 -0.54
N ASN A 568 -7.27 0.89 -1.19
CA ASN A 568 -8.24 -0.18 -1.07
C ASN A 568 -8.77 -0.65 -2.44
N VAL A 569 -9.20 -1.91 -2.53
CA VAL A 569 -9.62 -2.56 -3.78
C VAL A 569 -11.00 -2.09 -4.23
N GLU A 570 -11.89 -1.74 -3.30
CA GLU A 570 -13.25 -1.32 -3.62
C GLU A 570 -13.28 0.00 -4.39
N ALA A 571 -12.54 1.01 -3.92
CA ALA A 571 -12.40 2.29 -4.61
C ALA A 571 -11.76 2.12 -5.99
N ARG A 572 -10.75 1.23 -6.13
CA ARG A 572 -10.13 0.92 -7.43
C ARG A 572 -11.15 0.37 -8.41
N ARG A 573 -11.94 -0.63 -8.00
CA ARG A 573 -13.02 -1.22 -8.80
C ARG A 573 -14.08 -0.20 -9.15
N TYR A 574 -14.41 0.72 -8.24
CA TYR A 574 -15.36 1.79 -8.54
C TYR A 574 -14.83 2.73 -9.63
N VAL A 575 -13.61 3.26 -9.49
CA VAL A 575 -13.00 4.15 -10.49
C VAL A 575 -12.86 3.44 -11.84
N ASP A 576 -12.43 2.17 -11.85
CA ASP A 576 -12.33 1.34 -13.06
C ASP A 576 -13.67 1.25 -13.81
N ARG A 577 -14.77 0.93 -13.12
CA ARG A 577 -16.12 0.92 -13.72
C ARG A 577 -16.48 2.28 -14.33
N ARG A 578 -16.12 3.38 -13.67
CA ARG A 578 -16.36 4.74 -14.20
C ARG A 578 -15.50 5.00 -15.45
N CYS A 579 -14.24 4.60 -15.46
CA CYS A 579 -13.35 4.76 -16.62
C CYS A 579 -13.81 3.91 -17.82
N VAL A 580 -14.29 2.68 -17.59
CA VAL A 580 -14.94 1.86 -18.63
C VAL A 580 -16.19 2.56 -19.16
N TYR A 581 -17.05 3.05 -18.27
CA TYR A 581 -18.28 3.75 -18.63
C TYR A 581 -18.02 5.04 -19.43
N TYR A 582 -16.98 5.81 -19.11
CA TYR A 582 -16.64 7.04 -19.85
C TYR A 582 -15.62 6.82 -20.98
N GLN A 583 -15.15 5.58 -21.18
CA GLN A 583 -14.09 5.23 -22.13
C GLN A 583 -12.84 6.11 -21.96
N LEU A 584 -12.34 6.18 -20.73
CA LEU A 584 -11.13 6.92 -20.36
C LEU A 584 -9.98 5.97 -20.05
N PRO A 585 -8.74 6.31 -20.45
CA PRO A 585 -7.55 5.65 -19.94
C PRO A 585 -7.49 5.74 -18.41
N LEU A 586 -7.16 4.63 -17.77
CA LEU A 586 -6.88 4.54 -16.36
C LEU A 586 -5.47 3.99 -16.14
N LEU A 587 -4.65 4.74 -15.42
CA LEU A 587 -3.34 4.31 -14.96
C LEU A 587 -3.45 3.90 -13.48
N GLU A 588 -3.32 2.60 -13.23
CA GLU A 588 -3.45 1.98 -11.91
C GLU A 588 -2.08 1.64 -11.32
N SER A 589 -1.95 1.76 -9.99
CA SER A 589 -0.73 1.36 -9.30
C SER A 589 -0.94 1.03 -7.82
N GLY A 590 -0.09 0.13 -7.31
CA GLY A 590 -0.13 -0.35 -5.93
C GLY A 590 1.26 -0.55 -5.35
N THR A 591 1.37 -0.45 -4.03
CA THR A 591 2.60 -0.71 -3.28
C THR A 591 2.32 -1.45 -1.97
N MET A 592 3.19 -2.39 -1.59
CA MET A 592 3.19 -3.05 -0.29
C MET A 592 4.63 -3.33 0.13
N GLY A 593 5.15 -2.54 1.08
CA GLY A 593 6.56 -2.59 1.49
C GLY A 593 7.49 -2.34 0.31
N ALA A 594 8.36 -3.31 0.03
CA ALA A 594 9.27 -3.28 -1.12
C ALA A 594 8.60 -3.72 -2.45
N LYS A 595 7.39 -4.26 -2.41
CA LYS A 595 6.64 -4.74 -3.59
C LYS A 595 5.82 -3.61 -4.21
N GLY A 596 5.69 -3.63 -5.53
CA GLY A 596 4.84 -2.69 -6.25
C GLY A 596 4.39 -3.21 -7.61
N ASN A 597 3.31 -2.65 -8.14
CA ASN A 597 2.82 -2.96 -9.48
C ASN A 597 2.25 -1.73 -10.19
N THR A 598 2.24 -1.79 -11.51
CA THR A 598 1.53 -0.84 -12.38
C THR A 598 0.67 -1.60 -13.38
N GLN A 599 -0.50 -1.05 -13.69
CA GLN A 599 -1.39 -1.60 -14.71
C GLN A 599 -1.96 -0.47 -15.57
N VAL A 600 -1.94 -0.66 -16.88
CA VAL A 600 -2.57 0.24 -17.84
C VAL A 600 -3.90 -0.34 -18.29
N VAL A 601 -4.96 0.45 -18.14
CA VAL A 601 -6.29 0.15 -18.66
C VAL A 601 -6.60 1.18 -19.76
N PHE A 602 -6.62 0.73 -21.00
CA PHE A 602 -6.76 1.59 -22.18
C PHE A 602 -8.03 1.26 -23.00
N PRO A 603 -8.88 2.25 -23.29
CA PRO A 603 -10.15 2.04 -23.96
C PRO A 603 -10.04 1.32 -25.31
N HIS A 604 -10.94 0.36 -25.54
CA HIS A 604 -11.04 -0.47 -26.75
C HIS A 604 -9.79 -1.31 -27.08
N LEU A 605 -8.86 -1.44 -26.13
CA LEU A 605 -7.60 -2.15 -26.33
C LEU A 605 -7.38 -3.23 -25.26
N THR A 606 -7.34 -2.84 -23.99
CA THR A 606 -6.97 -3.72 -22.88
C THR A 606 -8.18 -4.20 -22.11
N GLU A 607 -8.00 -5.22 -21.29
CA GLU A 607 -8.91 -5.53 -20.18
C GLU A 607 -8.99 -4.37 -19.18
N SER A 608 -9.98 -4.42 -18.29
CA SER A 608 -10.16 -3.48 -17.18
C SER A 608 -9.53 -4.01 -15.89
N TYR A 609 -9.35 -3.17 -14.87
CA TYR A 609 -8.86 -3.63 -13.57
C TYR A 609 -9.81 -4.68 -12.96
N GLY A 610 -11.13 -4.51 -13.13
CA GLY A 610 -12.15 -5.45 -12.66
C GLY A 610 -12.25 -6.76 -13.46
N SER A 611 -11.48 -6.93 -14.53
CA SER A 611 -11.50 -8.16 -15.36
C SER A 611 -10.76 -9.33 -14.72
N THR A 612 -9.83 -9.06 -13.81
CA THR A 612 -9.09 -10.07 -13.05
C THR A 612 -9.47 -10.04 -11.58
N SER A 613 -9.32 -11.17 -10.90
CA SER A 613 -9.61 -11.28 -9.47
C SER A 613 -8.32 -11.53 -8.70
N ASP A 614 -8.00 -10.60 -7.80
CA ASP A 614 -6.96 -10.83 -6.80
C ASP A 614 -7.41 -11.88 -5.78
N PRO A 615 -6.48 -12.66 -5.21
CA PRO A 615 -6.80 -13.58 -4.11
C PRO A 615 -7.48 -12.83 -2.95
N PRO A 616 -8.60 -13.35 -2.42
CA PRO A 616 -9.26 -12.72 -1.28
C PRO A 616 -8.37 -12.76 -0.03
N GLU A 617 -8.57 -11.81 0.89
CA GLU A 617 -7.98 -11.88 2.22
C GLU A 617 -8.37 -13.23 2.87
N LYS A 618 -7.41 -13.94 3.44
CA LYS A 618 -7.71 -15.16 4.22
C LYS A 618 -8.43 -14.75 5.50
N GLU A 619 -9.72 -15.05 5.59
CA GLU A 619 -10.50 -14.85 6.81
C GLU A 619 -10.22 -15.97 7.82
N THR A 620 -10.02 -15.60 9.08
CA THR A 620 -9.87 -16.58 10.15
C THR A 620 -11.24 -17.18 10.48
N PRO A 621 -11.36 -18.52 10.59
CA PRO A 621 -12.56 -19.20 11.06
C PRO A 621 -13.17 -18.56 12.32
N ILE A 622 -14.49 -18.41 12.34
CA ILE A 622 -15.21 -17.77 13.45
C ILE A 622 -14.99 -18.57 14.74
N CYS A 623 -14.96 -19.90 14.68
CA CYS A 623 -14.72 -20.75 15.85
C CYS A 623 -13.30 -20.54 16.42
N THR A 624 -12.30 -20.29 15.58
CA THR A 624 -10.92 -19.98 16.00
C THR A 624 -10.86 -18.63 16.71
N LEU A 625 -11.50 -17.60 16.16
CA LEU A 625 -11.55 -16.27 16.80
C LEU A 625 -12.31 -16.31 18.12
N ARG A 626 -13.48 -16.95 18.14
CA ARG A 626 -14.41 -16.94 19.28
C ARG A 626 -13.98 -17.86 20.42
N ASN A 627 -13.43 -19.05 20.13
CA ASN A 627 -13.26 -20.11 21.12
C ASN A 627 -11.85 -20.70 21.19
N PHE A 628 -11.15 -20.87 20.07
CA PHE A 628 -9.89 -21.62 20.01
C PHE A 628 -8.74 -20.86 19.33
N PRO A 629 -8.32 -19.69 19.87
CA PRO A 629 -7.17 -18.98 19.34
C PRO A 629 -5.89 -19.77 19.64
N TYR A 630 -4.98 -19.83 18.67
CA TYR A 630 -3.64 -20.42 18.85
C TYR A 630 -2.48 -19.51 18.42
N GLN A 631 -2.77 -18.33 17.86
CA GLN A 631 -1.80 -17.34 17.41
C GLN A 631 -2.26 -15.93 17.83
N ILE A 632 -1.31 -15.03 17.99
CA ILE A 632 -1.54 -13.67 18.49
C ILE A 632 -2.46 -12.84 17.57
N HIS A 633 -2.45 -13.11 16.26
CA HIS A 633 -3.32 -12.40 15.32
C HIS A 633 -4.82 -12.71 15.55
N HIS A 634 -5.15 -13.94 16.00
CA HIS A 634 -6.52 -14.30 16.36
C HIS A 634 -7.03 -13.50 17.55
N THR A 635 -6.21 -13.35 18.59
CA THR A 635 -6.59 -12.61 19.80
C THR A 635 -6.67 -11.10 19.53
N ILE A 636 -5.84 -10.58 18.62
CA ILE A 636 -5.93 -9.17 18.18
C ILE A 636 -7.20 -8.91 17.39
N GLN A 637 -7.54 -9.76 16.41
CA GLN A 637 -8.79 -9.64 15.65
C GLN A 637 -10.01 -9.74 16.56
N TRP A 638 -9.99 -10.69 17.51
CA TRP A 638 -11.02 -10.80 18.55
C TRP A 638 -11.13 -9.51 19.39
N ALA A 639 -10.01 -8.97 19.85
CA ALA A 639 -10.00 -7.75 20.66
C ALA A 639 -10.48 -6.53 19.88
N ARG A 640 -10.14 -6.44 18.58
CA ARG A 640 -10.61 -5.39 17.68
C ARG A 640 -12.12 -5.48 17.43
N ALA A 641 -12.67 -6.68 17.28
CA ALA A 641 -14.11 -6.90 17.20
C ALA A 641 -14.80 -6.50 18.52
N LYS A 642 -14.22 -6.88 19.67
CA LYS A 642 -14.74 -6.47 20.99
C LYS A 642 -14.74 -4.96 21.19
N PHE A 643 -13.73 -4.25 20.69
CA PHE A 643 -13.74 -2.78 20.69
C PHE A 643 -14.97 -2.24 19.96
N THR A 644 -15.24 -2.72 18.73
CA THR A 644 -16.42 -2.30 17.95
C THR A 644 -17.72 -2.65 18.69
N ASP A 645 -17.83 -3.88 19.20
CA ASP A 645 -19.00 -4.36 19.95
C ASP A 645 -19.34 -3.43 21.12
N TYR A 646 -18.33 -3.04 21.92
CA TYR A 646 -18.55 -2.33 23.18
C TYR A 646 -18.66 -0.81 23.02
N PHE A 647 -17.98 -0.21 22.05
CA PHE A 647 -17.80 1.24 21.97
C PHE A 647 -18.37 1.88 20.70
N THR A 648 -18.62 1.11 19.64
CA THR A 648 -19.18 1.60 18.37
C THR A 648 -20.63 1.15 18.20
N SER A 649 -20.85 -0.16 17.99
CA SER A 649 -22.15 -0.72 17.59
C SER A 649 -23.25 -0.47 18.60
N VAL A 650 -22.93 -0.54 19.90
CA VAL A 650 -23.89 -0.25 20.98
C VAL A 650 -24.38 1.20 20.91
N ALA A 651 -23.47 2.15 20.72
CA ALA A 651 -23.81 3.57 20.64
C ALA A 651 -24.62 3.88 19.37
N GLU A 652 -24.27 3.28 18.24
CA GLU A 652 -25.03 3.41 16.99
C GLU A 652 -26.45 2.85 17.12
N ALA A 653 -26.59 1.64 17.67
CA ALA A 653 -27.90 1.03 17.89
C ALA A 653 -28.79 1.89 18.80
N VAL A 654 -28.23 2.40 19.91
CA VAL A 654 -28.94 3.32 20.81
C VAL A 654 -29.33 4.60 20.07
N ASN A 655 -28.41 5.21 19.32
CA ASN A 655 -28.67 6.47 18.61
C ASN A 655 -29.73 6.29 17.51
N GLN A 656 -29.69 5.20 16.74
CA GLN A 656 -30.73 4.89 15.74
C GLN A 656 -32.10 4.67 16.39
N TYR A 657 -32.14 4.06 17.58
CA TYR A 657 -33.38 3.90 18.35
C TYR A 657 -33.92 5.25 18.84
N LEU A 658 -33.03 6.15 19.31
CA LEU A 658 -33.40 7.50 19.76
C LEU A 658 -33.82 8.43 18.62
N ASP A 659 -33.23 8.27 17.42
CA ASP A 659 -33.52 9.11 16.24
C ASP A 659 -34.96 8.92 15.76
N ASN A 660 -35.41 7.66 15.62
CA ASN A 660 -36.80 7.35 15.34
C ASN A 660 -37.17 5.93 15.80
N VAL A 661 -37.82 5.85 16.96
CA VAL A 661 -38.28 4.59 17.57
C VAL A 661 -39.19 3.79 16.64
N ASN A 662 -40.12 4.45 15.94
CA ASN A 662 -41.09 3.76 15.10
C ASN A 662 -40.42 3.12 13.89
N ASP A 663 -39.55 3.87 13.21
CA ASP A 663 -38.81 3.35 12.04
C ASP A 663 -37.83 2.26 12.45
N PHE A 664 -37.15 2.44 13.59
CA PHE A 664 -36.25 1.43 14.14
C PHE A 664 -36.98 0.12 14.45
N LEU A 665 -38.08 0.18 15.21
CA LEU A 665 -38.88 -1.01 15.54
C LEU A 665 -39.51 -1.62 14.29
N HIS A 666 -39.89 -0.83 13.28
CA HIS A 666 -40.37 -1.36 12.01
C HIS A 666 -39.29 -2.19 11.30
N ARG A 667 -38.04 -1.71 11.23
CA ARG A 667 -36.91 -2.47 10.68
C ARG A 667 -36.62 -3.74 11.49
N VAL A 668 -36.59 -3.64 12.82
CA VAL A 668 -36.37 -4.80 13.70
C VAL A 668 -37.47 -5.85 13.52
N ASN A 669 -38.72 -5.43 13.32
CA ASN A 669 -39.84 -6.33 13.06
C ASN A 669 -39.79 -7.04 11.69
N GLN A 670 -38.85 -6.71 10.81
CA GLN A 670 -38.58 -7.44 9.57
C GLN A 670 -37.47 -8.50 9.72
N MET A 671 -36.75 -8.50 10.85
CA MET A 671 -35.66 -9.44 11.15
C MET A 671 -36.18 -10.79 11.69
N THR A 672 -35.32 -11.80 11.78
CA THR A 672 -35.64 -13.08 12.44
C THR A 672 -35.79 -12.92 13.96
N PHE A 673 -36.46 -13.85 14.65
CA PHE A 673 -36.64 -13.76 16.11
C PHE A 673 -35.31 -13.65 16.88
N SER A 674 -34.29 -14.41 16.50
CA SER A 674 -32.96 -14.37 17.13
C SER A 674 -32.29 -12.99 16.97
N GLN A 675 -32.32 -12.42 15.76
CA GLN A 675 -31.79 -11.09 15.48
C GLN A 675 -32.53 -10.00 16.26
N ARG A 676 -33.86 -10.10 16.38
CA ARG A 676 -34.65 -9.17 17.20
C ARG A 676 -34.23 -9.21 18.66
N ILE A 677 -34.14 -10.42 19.23
CA ILE A 677 -33.73 -10.59 20.62
C ILE A 677 -32.33 -10.03 20.83
N GLU A 678 -31.39 -10.25 19.92
CA GLU A 678 -30.03 -9.72 20.00
C GLU A 678 -29.98 -8.19 20.00
N VAL A 679 -30.66 -7.55 19.04
CA VAL A 679 -30.72 -6.08 18.93
C VAL A 679 -31.40 -5.47 20.16
N LEU A 680 -32.54 -6.02 20.58
CA LEU A 680 -33.29 -5.50 21.73
C LEU A 680 -32.58 -5.78 23.06
N SER A 681 -31.91 -6.93 23.21
CA SER A 681 -31.08 -7.22 24.40
C SER A 681 -29.90 -6.27 24.50
N THR A 682 -29.32 -5.87 23.35
CA THR A 682 -28.25 -4.86 23.32
C THR A 682 -28.73 -3.51 23.83
N LEU A 683 -29.93 -3.08 23.40
CA LEU A 683 -30.57 -1.87 23.90
C LEU A 683 -30.92 -1.95 25.39
N GLU A 684 -31.51 -3.05 25.85
CA GLU A 684 -31.83 -3.26 27.28
C GLU A 684 -30.56 -3.18 28.13
N ARG A 685 -29.49 -3.86 27.69
CA ARG A 685 -28.22 -3.86 28.40
C ARG A 685 -27.64 -2.44 28.48
N ALA A 686 -27.60 -1.70 27.37
CA ALA A 686 -27.03 -0.37 27.32
C ALA A 686 -27.85 0.69 28.08
N LEU A 687 -29.18 0.60 28.04
CA LEU A 687 -30.08 1.65 28.55
C LEU A 687 -30.68 1.34 29.93
N VAL A 688 -30.66 0.09 30.37
CA VAL A 688 -31.30 -0.35 31.62
C VAL A 688 -30.31 -1.02 32.56
N VAL A 689 -29.63 -2.08 32.10
CA VAL A 689 -28.85 -2.96 33.00
C VAL A 689 -27.48 -2.40 33.32
N GLU A 690 -26.77 -1.89 32.32
CA GLU A 690 -25.37 -1.44 32.40
C GLU A 690 -25.21 0.07 32.12
N TYR A 691 -26.30 0.84 32.23
CA TYR A 691 -26.26 2.29 32.06
C TYR A 691 -25.45 2.93 33.21
N PRO A 692 -24.29 3.56 32.92
CA PRO A 692 -23.43 4.12 33.96
C PRO A 692 -23.98 5.47 34.47
N LYS A 693 -24.06 5.62 35.80
CA LYS A 693 -24.48 6.87 36.45
C LYS A 693 -23.31 7.77 36.82
N SER A 694 -22.11 7.23 36.93
CA SER A 694 -20.88 7.98 37.20
C SER A 694 -19.68 7.33 36.51
N ALA A 695 -18.55 8.03 36.49
CA ALA A 695 -17.31 7.52 35.90
C ALA A 695 -16.69 6.39 36.76
N GLU A 696 -16.97 6.35 38.07
CA GLU A 696 -16.59 5.23 38.94
C GLU A 696 -17.29 3.93 38.52
N GLU A 697 -18.59 3.98 38.16
CA GLU A 697 -19.33 2.81 37.66
C GLU A 697 -18.76 2.30 36.32
N CYS A 698 -18.08 3.14 35.53
CA CYS A 698 -17.34 2.68 34.35
C CYS A 698 -16.10 1.84 34.70
N VAL A 699 -15.46 2.11 35.85
CA VAL A 699 -14.34 1.27 36.35
C VAL A 699 -14.87 -0.07 36.85
N ASP A 700 -15.99 -0.06 37.57
CA ASP A 700 -16.68 -1.29 38.00
C ASP A 700 -17.08 -2.16 36.81
N TRP A 701 -17.66 -1.55 35.76
CA TRP A 701 -17.99 -2.23 34.51
C TRP A 701 -16.75 -2.84 33.84
N ALA A 702 -15.65 -2.10 33.74
CA ALA A 702 -14.42 -2.60 33.15
C ALA A 702 -13.81 -3.77 33.95
N ARG A 703 -13.91 -3.74 35.28
CA ARG A 703 -13.54 -4.88 36.14
C ARG A 703 -14.45 -6.08 35.98
N GLU A 704 -15.77 -5.86 35.89
CA GLU A 704 -16.73 -6.93 35.61
C GLU A 704 -16.49 -7.56 34.23
N LEU A 705 -16.13 -6.74 33.25
CA LEU A 705 -15.80 -7.19 31.91
C LEU A 705 -14.54 -8.08 31.91
N PHE A 706 -13.50 -7.71 32.67
CA PHE A 706 -12.31 -8.54 32.84
C PHE A 706 -12.69 -9.93 33.37
N ASP A 707 -13.48 -9.96 34.46
CA ASP A 707 -13.96 -11.20 35.06
C ASP A 707 -14.77 -12.04 34.08
N THR A 708 -15.59 -11.40 33.25
CA THR A 708 -16.40 -12.09 32.24
C THR A 708 -15.53 -12.76 31.19
N LEU A 709 -14.68 -11.97 30.52
CA LEU A 709 -13.93 -12.43 29.34
C LEU A 709 -12.79 -13.38 29.68
N TYR A 710 -12.07 -13.15 30.78
CA TYR A 710 -10.80 -13.83 31.06
C TYR A 710 -10.89 -14.86 32.21
N ARG A 711 -12.01 -14.88 32.94
CA ARG A 711 -12.28 -15.84 34.02
C ARG A 711 -13.54 -16.67 33.79
N ASN A 712 -14.70 -16.02 33.66
CA ASN A 712 -16.00 -16.70 33.65
C ASN A 712 -16.22 -17.47 32.34
N ASP A 713 -16.02 -16.83 31.19
CA ASP A 713 -16.17 -17.47 29.88
C ASP A 713 -15.16 -18.62 29.71
N ILE A 714 -13.95 -18.46 30.25
CA ILE A 714 -12.93 -19.52 30.26
C ILE A 714 -13.30 -20.66 31.21
N ALA A 715 -13.86 -20.36 32.38
CA ALA A 715 -14.37 -21.39 33.29
C ALA A 715 -15.54 -22.16 32.67
N GLN A 716 -16.44 -21.49 31.93
CA GLN A 716 -17.49 -22.14 31.16
C GLN A 716 -16.88 -23.03 30.07
N MET A 717 -15.87 -22.55 29.34
CA MET A 717 -15.16 -23.33 28.31
C MET A 717 -14.57 -24.63 28.89
N LEU A 718 -13.90 -24.55 30.05
CA LEU A 718 -13.30 -25.71 30.72
C LEU A 718 -14.33 -26.65 31.34
N HIS A 719 -15.52 -26.16 31.68
CA HIS A 719 -16.65 -26.99 32.11
C HIS A 719 -17.20 -27.81 30.94
N ASN A 720 -17.39 -27.15 29.79
CA ASN A 720 -17.84 -27.78 28.55
C ASN A 720 -16.83 -28.78 27.98
N PHE A 721 -15.55 -28.42 28.00
CA PHE A 721 -14.45 -29.22 27.48
C PHE A 721 -13.35 -29.36 28.55
N PRO A 722 -13.46 -30.35 29.45
CA PRO A 722 -12.47 -30.59 30.48
C PRO A 722 -11.05 -30.76 29.92
N SER A 723 -10.03 -30.36 30.67
CA SER A 723 -8.63 -30.37 30.21
C SER A 723 -8.13 -31.76 29.76
N ALA A 724 -8.65 -32.82 30.37
CA ALA A 724 -8.33 -34.21 30.03
C ALA A 724 -9.32 -34.85 29.03
N MET A 725 -10.20 -34.08 28.41
CA MET A 725 -11.22 -34.60 27.49
C MET A 725 -10.58 -35.28 26.29
N LEU A 726 -11.14 -36.45 25.92
CA LEU A 726 -10.79 -37.17 24.71
C LEU A 726 -11.88 -37.01 23.65
N THR A 727 -11.48 -37.02 22.39
CA THR A 727 -12.38 -37.09 21.23
C THR A 727 -12.96 -38.51 21.10
N ALA A 728 -13.94 -38.69 20.20
CA ALA A 728 -14.54 -40.01 19.94
C ALA A 728 -13.50 -41.04 19.44
N GLN A 729 -12.41 -40.58 18.84
CA GLN A 729 -11.30 -41.36 18.32
C GLN A 729 -10.24 -41.71 19.39
N GLY A 730 -10.38 -41.17 20.60
CA GLY A 730 -9.46 -41.41 21.72
C GLY A 730 -8.31 -40.39 21.85
N ASP A 731 -8.20 -39.43 20.94
CA ASP A 731 -7.18 -38.37 21.00
C ASP A 731 -7.55 -37.26 22.00
N LYS A 732 -6.56 -36.57 22.58
CA LYS A 732 -6.78 -35.39 23.43
C LYS A 732 -7.52 -34.29 22.65
N PHE A 733 -8.64 -33.80 23.19
CA PHE A 733 -9.42 -32.70 22.59
C PHE A 733 -8.58 -31.42 22.45
N TRP A 734 -7.85 -31.06 23.52
CA TRP A 734 -6.95 -29.92 23.56
C TRP A 734 -5.59 -30.27 22.94
N SER A 735 -5.53 -30.23 21.61
CA SER A 735 -4.31 -30.49 20.87
C SER A 735 -4.28 -29.78 19.52
N GLY A 736 -3.09 -29.69 18.90
CA GLY A 736 -2.89 -29.01 17.62
C GLY A 736 -3.25 -27.52 17.72
N THR A 737 -4.25 -27.10 16.94
CA THR A 737 -4.78 -25.71 16.95
C THR A 737 -5.67 -25.39 18.17
N LYS A 738 -6.00 -26.36 19.02
CA LYS A 738 -6.82 -26.15 20.23
C LYS A 738 -5.93 -26.11 21.47
N ARG A 739 -5.51 -24.90 21.88
CA ARG A 739 -4.75 -24.70 23.12
C ARG A 739 -5.68 -24.72 24.33
N CYS A 740 -5.37 -25.52 25.35
CA CYS A 740 -6.16 -25.59 26.57
C CYS A 740 -6.03 -24.27 27.35
N PRO A 741 -7.14 -23.55 27.63
CA PRO A 741 -7.05 -22.27 28.30
C PRO A 741 -6.92 -22.43 29.82
N ARG A 742 -6.51 -21.36 30.50
CA ARG A 742 -6.54 -21.21 31.96
C ARG A 742 -7.28 -19.94 32.35
N THR A 743 -8.01 -19.99 33.47
CA THR A 743 -8.67 -18.80 34.01
C THR A 743 -7.64 -17.81 34.55
N LEU A 744 -7.94 -16.52 34.45
CA LEU A 744 -7.13 -15.45 35.05
C LEU A 744 -7.85 -14.83 36.24
N ASN A 745 -7.07 -14.47 37.25
CA ASN A 745 -7.53 -13.64 38.35
C ASN A 745 -6.99 -12.23 38.16
N PHE A 746 -7.84 -11.23 38.41
CA PHE A 746 -7.42 -9.84 38.31
C PHE A 746 -6.32 -9.54 39.35
N ASP A 747 -5.30 -8.81 38.92
CA ASP A 747 -4.23 -8.32 39.77
C ASP A 747 -3.90 -6.90 39.29
N VAL A 748 -4.15 -5.93 40.15
CA VAL A 748 -3.92 -4.51 39.85
C VAL A 748 -2.45 -4.18 39.60
N ASN A 749 -1.52 -5.00 40.11
CA ASN A 749 -0.09 -4.78 39.96
C ASN A 749 0.46 -5.37 38.65
N ASN A 750 -0.34 -6.19 37.96
CA ASN A 750 -0.01 -6.64 36.62
C ASN A 750 -0.33 -5.51 35.61
N PRO A 751 0.67 -4.99 34.88
CA PRO A 751 0.48 -3.85 33.98
C PRO A 751 -0.61 -4.07 32.92
N GLU A 752 -0.63 -5.23 32.26
CA GLU A 752 -1.65 -5.56 31.27
C GLU A 752 -3.07 -5.63 31.87
N HIS A 753 -3.21 -6.21 33.07
CA HIS A 753 -4.50 -6.31 33.74
C HIS A 753 -5.05 -4.90 34.06
N PHE A 754 -4.19 -4.04 34.62
CA PHE A 754 -4.55 -2.67 34.93
C PHE A 754 -4.87 -1.87 33.66
N GLU A 755 -4.05 -1.98 32.61
CA GLU A 755 -4.24 -1.20 31.39
C GLU A 755 -5.54 -1.55 30.67
N PHE A 756 -5.97 -2.82 30.70
CA PHE A 756 -7.28 -3.21 30.20
C PHE A 756 -8.41 -2.50 30.94
N VAL A 757 -8.38 -2.50 32.28
CA VAL A 757 -9.42 -1.84 33.08
C VAL A 757 -9.38 -0.32 32.87
N PHE A 758 -8.19 0.27 32.84
CA PHE A 758 -8.00 1.70 32.65
C PHE A 758 -8.55 2.17 31.30
N SER A 759 -8.06 1.60 30.19
CA SER A 759 -8.50 1.95 28.83
C SER A 759 -9.99 1.68 28.62
N ALA A 760 -10.50 0.50 29.03
CA ALA A 760 -11.92 0.17 28.90
C ALA A 760 -12.83 1.14 29.69
N SER A 761 -12.42 1.56 30.88
CA SER A 761 -13.20 2.51 31.70
C SER A 761 -13.27 3.90 31.07
N ILE A 762 -12.19 4.36 30.43
CA ILE A 762 -12.14 5.64 29.72
C ILE A 762 -13.07 5.61 28.50
N LEU A 763 -12.94 4.58 27.66
CA LEU A 763 -13.75 4.43 26.45
C LEU A 763 -15.24 4.28 26.79
N ARG A 764 -15.56 3.54 27.86
CA ARG A 764 -16.93 3.44 28.35
C ARG A 764 -17.48 4.80 28.79
N ALA A 765 -16.72 5.57 29.58
CA ALA A 765 -17.15 6.89 30.02
C ALA A 765 -17.38 7.84 28.82
N GLN A 766 -16.44 7.88 27.87
CA GLN A 766 -16.55 8.69 26.65
C GLN A 766 -17.78 8.32 25.81
N SER A 767 -18.05 7.03 25.62
CA SER A 767 -19.21 6.55 24.84
C SER A 767 -20.55 6.99 25.45
N TYR A 768 -20.63 7.09 26.78
CA TYR A 768 -21.82 7.60 27.49
C TYR A 768 -21.77 9.11 27.76
N SER A 769 -20.83 9.86 27.15
CA SER A 769 -20.65 11.30 27.36
C SER A 769 -20.44 11.70 28.83
N LEU A 770 -19.71 10.86 29.58
CA LEU A 770 -19.24 11.11 30.95
C LEU A 770 -17.77 11.54 30.91
N ALA A 771 -17.36 12.36 31.88
CA ALA A 771 -15.95 12.72 32.05
C ALA A 771 -15.18 11.52 32.63
N PRO A 772 -14.16 10.97 31.94
CA PRO A 772 -13.43 9.80 32.40
C PRO A 772 -12.54 10.10 33.62
N ILE A 773 -12.26 9.08 34.44
CA ILE A 773 -11.25 9.17 35.50
C ILE A 773 -9.88 8.88 34.89
N THR A 774 -9.06 9.91 34.72
CA THR A 774 -7.69 9.78 34.16
C THR A 774 -6.61 9.57 35.23
N ASP A 775 -6.94 9.77 36.52
CA ASP A 775 -6.04 9.46 37.63
C ASP A 775 -5.91 7.94 37.79
N ARG A 776 -4.80 7.40 37.28
CA ARG A 776 -4.46 5.97 37.36
C ARG A 776 -4.47 5.43 38.80
N LYS A 777 -4.11 6.22 39.81
CA LYS A 777 -4.13 5.77 41.22
C LYS A 777 -5.57 5.62 41.72
N LYS A 778 -6.44 6.56 41.37
CA LYS A 778 -7.88 6.48 41.70
C LYS A 778 -8.52 5.26 41.02
N VAL A 779 -8.22 5.02 39.74
CA VAL A 779 -8.71 3.83 39.02
C VAL A 779 -8.22 2.53 39.68
N ALA A 780 -6.94 2.46 40.07
CA ALA A 780 -6.39 1.29 40.75
C ALA A 780 -7.12 0.99 42.07
N GLN A 781 -7.39 2.03 42.88
CA GLN A 781 -8.12 1.89 44.15
C GLN A 781 -9.55 1.38 43.93
N LEU A 782 -10.27 1.94 42.96
CA LEU A 782 -11.63 1.51 42.60
C LEU A 782 -11.63 0.06 42.10
N ALA A 783 -10.69 -0.28 41.20
CA ALA A 783 -10.58 -1.62 40.64
C ALA A 783 -10.25 -2.70 41.68
N MET A 784 -9.49 -2.35 42.73
CA MET A 784 -9.22 -3.21 43.88
C MET A 784 -10.44 -3.33 44.82
N ALA A 785 -11.22 -2.25 44.98
CA ALA A 785 -12.39 -2.24 45.83
C ALA A 785 -13.58 -3.02 45.23
N TYR A 786 -13.60 -3.21 43.91
CA TYR A 786 -14.65 -3.95 43.22
C TYR A 786 -14.73 -5.41 43.69
N CYS A 787 -15.93 -5.82 44.15
CA CYS A 787 -16.19 -7.17 44.61
C CYS A 787 -16.76 -8.03 43.48
N SER A 788 -15.94 -8.95 42.95
CA SER A 788 -16.35 -9.89 41.90
C SER A 788 -17.60 -10.69 42.25
N LYS A 789 -18.59 -10.70 41.35
CA LYS A 789 -19.77 -11.58 41.47
C LYS A 789 -19.35 -13.05 41.34
N PRO A 790 -19.92 -13.96 42.17
CA PRO A 790 -19.62 -15.38 42.05
C PRO A 790 -20.13 -15.93 40.71
N PHE A 791 -19.31 -16.71 40.03
CA PHE A 791 -19.69 -17.37 38.77
C PHE A 791 -19.73 -18.89 38.96
N ARG A 792 -20.74 -19.54 38.37
CA ARG A 792 -20.84 -21.00 38.28
C ARG A 792 -21.15 -21.35 36.83
N PRO A 793 -20.35 -22.23 36.20
CA PRO A 793 -20.66 -22.73 34.86
C PRO A 793 -22.06 -23.33 34.81
N GLN A 794 -22.76 -23.11 33.69
CA GLN A 794 -24.11 -23.62 33.45
C GLN A 794 -24.06 -24.90 32.61
N GLU A 795 -24.96 -25.83 32.92
CA GLU A 795 -25.19 -27.04 32.12
C GLU A 795 -25.98 -26.69 30.84
N GLY A 796 -25.66 -27.35 29.73
CA GLY A 796 -26.40 -27.20 28.46
C GLY A 796 -26.01 -25.99 27.59
N VAL A 797 -25.05 -25.16 28.01
CA VAL A 797 -24.46 -24.12 27.15
C VAL A 797 -23.76 -24.79 25.96
N ARG A 798 -24.10 -24.42 24.72
CA ARG A 798 -23.44 -24.95 23.52
C ARG A 798 -22.32 -24.03 23.08
N ILE A 799 -21.11 -24.58 22.96
CA ILE A 799 -19.94 -23.90 22.40
C ILE A 799 -19.60 -24.61 21.10
N ALA A 800 -19.67 -23.90 19.98
CA ALA A 800 -19.34 -24.45 18.67
C ALA A 800 -17.85 -24.82 18.58
N VAL A 801 -17.57 -26.06 18.15
CA VAL A 801 -16.22 -26.58 17.91
C VAL A 801 -15.79 -26.35 16.45
N THR A 802 -16.76 -26.26 15.54
CA THR A 802 -16.54 -26.04 14.10
C THR A 802 -17.32 -24.81 13.60
N ASP A 803 -16.92 -24.24 12.47
CA ASP A 803 -17.65 -23.12 11.85
C ASP A 803 -19.05 -23.53 11.39
N ALA A 804 -19.23 -24.79 10.95
CA ALA A 804 -20.54 -25.32 10.62
C ALA A 804 -21.47 -25.32 11.85
N GLU A 805 -20.95 -25.69 13.02
CA GLU A 805 -21.69 -25.58 14.28
C GLU A 805 -21.91 -24.14 14.72
N ALA A 806 -20.95 -23.23 14.49
CA ALA A 806 -21.09 -21.82 14.84
C ALA A 806 -22.19 -21.15 14.01
N THR A 807 -22.17 -21.37 12.69
CA THR A 807 -23.18 -20.88 11.74
C THR A 807 -24.54 -21.51 12.01
N ALA A 808 -24.58 -22.81 12.34
CA ALA A 808 -25.80 -23.48 12.76
C ALA A 808 -26.33 -22.93 14.09
N ASN A 809 -25.46 -22.60 15.06
CA ASN A 809 -25.90 -22.03 16.34
C ASN A 809 -26.46 -20.59 16.19
N ASP A 810 -25.92 -19.79 15.28
CA ASP A 810 -26.46 -18.45 14.97
C ASP A 810 -27.81 -18.53 14.23
N GLY A 811 -28.07 -19.62 13.49
CA GLY A 811 -29.36 -19.90 12.86
C GLY A 811 -30.37 -20.69 13.72
N ASN A 812 -29.93 -21.33 14.80
CA ASN A 812 -30.70 -22.42 15.45
C ASN A 812 -30.81 -22.28 16.97
N THR A 813 -30.94 -21.05 17.47
CA THR A 813 -31.57 -20.77 18.78
C THR A 813 -33.08 -21.05 18.79
N ALA A 814 -33.65 -21.55 17.69
CA ALA A 814 -35.03 -22.02 17.55
C ALA A 814 -35.24 -23.49 18.02
N ASN A 815 -34.42 -23.99 18.96
CA ASN A 815 -34.75 -25.19 19.74
C ASN A 815 -35.17 -24.85 21.19
N GLY A 816 -35.45 -23.57 21.46
CA GLY A 816 -36.21 -23.15 22.64
C GLY A 816 -37.71 -23.22 22.35
N ASP A 817 -38.50 -23.51 23.38
CA ASP A 817 -39.96 -23.44 23.37
C ASP A 817 -40.40 -22.11 22.69
N GLU A 818 -41.22 -22.14 21.63
CA GLU A 818 -41.66 -20.93 20.92
C GLU A 818 -42.28 -19.91 21.90
N ASP A 819 -42.99 -20.43 22.90
CA ASP A 819 -43.54 -19.71 24.05
C ASP A 819 -42.50 -18.93 24.87
N GLU A 820 -41.29 -19.47 25.07
CA GLU A 820 -40.22 -18.82 25.85
C GLU A 820 -39.58 -17.67 25.07
N THR A 821 -39.38 -17.88 23.76
CA THR A 821 -38.82 -16.87 22.85
C THR A 821 -39.75 -15.67 22.74
N GLU A 822 -41.06 -15.90 22.59
CA GLU A 822 -42.06 -14.84 22.53
C GLU A 822 -42.20 -14.10 23.87
N ARG A 823 -42.16 -14.82 25.01
CA ARG A 823 -42.13 -14.19 26.34
C ARG A 823 -40.93 -13.27 26.52
N ARG A 824 -39.74 -13.70 26.10
CA ARG A 824 -38.52 -12.90 26.20
C ARG A 824 -38.59 -11.64 25.36
N LEU A 825 -39.10 -11.75 24.14
CA LEU A 825 -39.27 -10.61 23.23
C LEU A 825 -40.31 -9.61 23.78
N ASN A 826 -41.41 -10.10 24.36
CA ASN A 826 -42.40 -9.26 25.04
C ASN A 826 -41.81 -8.55 26.27
N ASP A 827 -41.02 -9.24 27.10
CA ASP A 827 -40.35 -8.63 28.26
C ASP A 827 -39.38 -7.51 27.83
N LEU A 828 -38.56 -7.75 26.80
CA LEU A 828 -37.66 -6.75 26.22
C LEU A 828 -38.41 -5.51 25.74
N ASN A 829 -39.49 -5.70 24.99
CA ASN A 829 -40.33 -4.61 24.50
C ASN A 829 -40.96 -3.81 25.65
N VAL A 830 -41.45 -4.48 26.70
CA VAL A 830 -42.04 -3.82 27.87
C VAL A 830 -40.99 -2.99 28.62
N LYS A 831 -39.78 -3.52 28.81
CA LYS A 831 -38.69 -2.81 29.49
C LYS A 831 -38.25 -1.58 28.71
N LEU A 832 -38.06 -1.71 27.39
CA LEU A 832 -37.68 -0.60 26.52
C LEU A 832 -38.79 0.47 26.43
N ALA A 833 -40.06 0.08 26.36
CA ALA A 833 -41.20 1.00 26.33
C ALA A 833 -41.36 1.82 27.63
N ARG A 834 -40.81 1.36 28.76
CA ARG A 834 -40.82 2.08 30.04
C ARG A 834 -39.74 3.15 30.14
N LEU A 835 -38.79 3.19 29.20
CA LEU A 835 -37.73 4.19 29.19
C LEU A 835 -38.30 5.58 28.91
N LYS A 836 -37.89 6.55 29.73
CA LYS A 836 -38.16 7.96 29.47
C LYS A 836 -37.06 8.50 28.57
N LEU A 837 -37.26 8.39 27.26
CA LEU A 837 -36.25 8.71 26.23
C LEU A 837 -35.71 10.15 26.35
N GLU A 838 -36.54 11.09 26.81
CA GLU A 838 -36.16 12.48 27.10
C GLU A 838 -35.03 12.65 28.13
N ASN A 839 -34.79 11.65 28.98
CA ASN A 839 -33.73 11.65 29.99
C ASN A 839 -32.47 10.88 29.54
N ILE A 840 -32.51 10.25 28.36
CA ILE A 840 -31.39 9.48 27.81
C ILE A 840 -30.59 10.41 26.91
N ARG A 841 -29.31 10.57 27.22
CA ARG A 841 -28.40 11.32 26.34
C ARG A 841 -28.01 10.47 25.15
N ARG A 842 -27.82 11.14 24.01
CA ARG A 842 -27.20 10.53 22.83
C ARG A 842 -25.83 9.98 23.22
N MET A 843 -25.53 8.77 22.78
CA MET A 843 -24.22 8.16 22.98
C MET A 843 -23.25 8.63 21.91
N THR A 844 -21.96 8.55 22.20
CA THR A 844 -20.87 8.84 21.25
C THR A 844 -20.31 7.51 20.76
N PRO A 845 -20.58 7.11 19.50
CA PRO A 845 -19.87 5.99 18.88
C PRO A 845 -18.38 6.33 18.81
N ILE A 846 -17.54 5.38 19.23
CA ILE A 846 -16.09 5.54 19.15
C ILE A 846 -15.59 4.72 17.96
N ASP A 847 -15.18 5.40 16.91
CA ASP A 847 -14.52 4.77 15.77
C ASP A 847 -13.04 4.52 16.09
N PHE A 848 -12.55 3.34 15.69
CA PHE A 848 -11.17 2.96 15.98
C PHE A 848 -10.19 3.78 15.16
N GLU A 849 -9.61 4.81 15.79
CA GLU A 849 -8.45 5.53 15.30
C GLU A 849 -7.14 4.89 15.83
N LYS A 850 -6.29 4.42 14.92
CA LYS A 850 -5.04 3.70 15.20
C LYS A 850 -3.82 4.64 15.30
N ASP A 851 -3.90 5.81 14.68
CA ASP A 851 -2.77 6.74 14.50
C ASP A 851 -2.78 7.90 15.52
N ASP A 852 -3.74 7.91 16.45
CA ASP A 852 -3.75 8.75 17.66
C ASP A 852 -3.44 7.91 18.91
N ASP A 853 -2.30 8.19 19.54
CA ASP A 853 -1.84 7.46 20.73
C ASP A 853 -2.51 7.94 22.04
N SER A 854 -3.24 9.05 22.01
CA SER A 854 -3.87 9.65 23.20
C SER A 854 -5.30 9.18 23.45
N ASN A 855 -5.91 8.48 22.50
CA ASN A 855 -7.31 8.06 22.55
C ASN A 855 -7.56 6.71 23.25
N HIS A 856 -6.50 5.98 23.64
CA HIS A 856 -6.56 4.67 24.29
C HIS A 856 -7.17 3.52 23.47
N HIS A 857 -7.36 3.68 22.16
CA HIS A 857 -7.93 2.64 21.30
C HIS A 857 -7.00 1.44 21.16
N VAL A 858 -5.75 1.70 20.76
CA VAL A 858 -4.73 0.65 20.62
C VAL A 858 -4.40 0.04 21.98
N ASP A 859 -4.38 0.84 23.04
CA ASP A 859 -4.09 0.38 24.40
C ASP A 859 -5.12 -0.66 24.88
N PHE A 860 -6.41 -0.41 24.63
CA PHE A 860 -7.47 -1.39 24.88
C PHE A 860 -7.28 -2.66 24.05
N VAL A 861 -7.06 -2.53 22.73
CA VAL A 861 -6.94 -3.72 21.86
C VAL A 861 -5.70 -4.55 22.24
N THR A 862 -4.58 -3.90 22.57
CA THR A 862 -3.33 -4.58 23.00
C THR A 862 -3.55 -5.33 24.30
N SER A 863 -4.02 -4.63 25.35
CA SER A 863 -4.25 -5.27 26.65
C SER A 863 -5.30 -6.36 26.57
N ALA A 864 -6.41 -6.12 25.86
CA ALA A 864 -7.48 -7.11 25.70
C ALA A 864 -7.01 -8.37 24.95
N SER A 865 -6.21 -8.20 23.89
CA SER A 865 -5.59 -9.29 23.15
C SER A 865 -4.59 -10.05 24.01
N ASN A 866 -3.68 -9.36 24.71
CA ASN A 866 -2.61 -9.97 25.50
C ASN A 866 -3.13 -10.76 26.70
N LEU A 867 -4.24 -10.32 27.31
CA LEU A 867 -4.93 -11.09 28.36
C LEU A 867 -5.52 -12.39 27.81
N ARG A 868 -6.15 -12.34 26.63
CA ARG A 868 -6.64 -13.54 25.95
C ARG A 868 -5.48 -14.44 25.51
N ALA A 869 -4.39 -13.87 25.02
CA ALA A 869 -3.19 -14.62 24.70
C ALA A 869 -2.68 -15.35 25.95
N GLU A 870 -2.68 -14.70 27.11
CA GLU A 870 -2.30 -15.32 28.37
C GLU A 870 -3.25 -16.46 28.82
N ASN A 871 -4.56 -16.36 28.56
CA ASN A 871 -5.49 -17.47 28.80
C ASN A 871 -5.06 -18.72 28.03
N TYR A 872 -4.62 -18.59 26.78
CA TYR A 872 -4.32 -19.69 25.86
C TYR A 872 -2.81 -19.96 25.69
N ASP A 873 -1.98 -19.38 26.56
CA ASP A 873 -0.51 -19.53 26.54
C ASP A 873 0.16 -19.07 25.22
N ILE A 874 -0.43 -18.08 24.56
CA ILE A 874 0.07 -17.48 23.31
C ILE A 874 1.07 -16.37 23.65
N GLU A 875 2.15 -16.27 22.87
CA GLU A 875 3.11 -15.18 22.99
C GLU A 875 2.42 -13.82 22.78
N LYS A 876 2.60 -12.91 23.73
CA LYS A 876 2.00 -11.57 23.73
C LYS A 876 2.58 -10.72 22.60
N ALA A 877 1.80 -9.77 22.09
CA ALA A 877 2.28 -8.75 21.16
C ALA A 877 2.53 -7.44 21.89
N ASP A 878 3.54 -6.69 21.43
CA ASP A 878 3.67 -5.30 21.82
C ASP A 878 2.58 -4.42 21.17
N ARG A 879 2.54 -3.16 21.58
CA ARG A 879 1.61 -2.16 21.06
C ARG A 879 1.76 -1.95 19.55
N MET A 880 2.99 -2.03 19.03
CA MET A 880 3.28 -1.76 17.62
C MET A 880 2.79 -2.88 16.70
N LYS A 881 3.04 -4.14 17.06
CA LYS A 881 2.52 -5.34 16.38
C LYS A 881 1.00 -5.41 16.49
N THR A 882 0.43 -5.02 17.63
CA THR A 882 -1.03 -4.89 17.77
C THR A 882 -1.59 -3.84 16.82
N LYS A 883 -1.02 -2.63 16.82
CA LYS A 883 -1.43 -1.52 15.94
C LYS A 883 -1.39 -1.95 14.47
N GLN A 884 -0.35 -2.69 14.07
CA GLN A 884 -0.22 -3.22 12.70
C GLN A 884 -1.42 -4.10 12.30
N ILE A 885 -1.71 -5.10 13.12
CA ILE A 885 -2.70 -6.13 12.82
C ILE A 885 -4.12 -5.57 12.99
N ALA A 886 -4.40 -4.90 14.10
CA ALA A 886 -5.72 -4.33 14.41
C ALA A 886 -6.10 -3.17 13.48
N GLY A 887 -5.11 -2.38 13.05
CA GLY A 887 -5.28 -1.26 12.15
C GLY A 887 -5.20 -1.62 10.66
N LYS A 888 -5.04 -2.92 10.33
CA LYS A 888 -4.80 -3.42 8.95
C LYS A 888 -3.77 -2.55 8.21
N ILE A 889 -2.66 -2.24 8.88
CA ILE A 889 -1.67 -1.30 8.36
C ILE A 889 -0.88 -1.92 7.21
N ILE A 890 -0.95 -1.29 6.03
CA ILE A 890 -0.15 -1.66 4.87
C ILE A 890 1.27 -1.08 5.02
N PRO A 891 2.33 -1.92 5.03
CA PRO A 891 3.71 -1.45 4.99
C PRO A 891 3.98 -0.63 3.73
N ALA A 892 4.80 0.42 3.81
CA ALA A 892 5.06 1.28 2.67
C ALA A 892 6.43 1.97 2.76
N LEU A 893 7.08 2.14 1.60
CA LEU A 893 8.39 2.77 1.45
C LEU A 893 8.33 3.91 0.42
N ALA A 894 9.03 5.01 0.70
CA ALA A 894 9.16 6.13 -0.24
C ALA A 894 9.88 5.72 -1.53
N THR A 895 10.84 4.81 -1.43
CA THR A 895 11.64 4.25 -2.55
C THR A 895 10.76 3.54 -3.57
N THR A 896 9.97 2.55 -3.14
CA THR A 896 9.04 1.81 -4.00
C THR A 896 7.98 2.72 -4.58
N THR A 897 7.45 3.67 -3.79
CA THR A 897 6.45 4.64 -4.24
C THR A 897 6.99 5.52 -5.38
N ALA A 898 8.21 6.04 -5.24
CA ALA A 898 8.85 6.88 -6.26
C ALA A 898 9.11 6.10 -7.56
N LEU A 899 9.53 4.84 -7.45
CA LEU A 899 9.79 3.97 -8.60
C LEU A 899 8.51 3.68 -9.37
N VAL A 900 7.47 3.19 -8.68
CA VAL A 900 6.17 2.86 -9.27
C VAL A 900 5.54 4.08 -9.93
N SER A 901 5.60 5.25 -9.28
CA SER A 901 5.06 6.49 -9.84
C SER A 901 5.83 6.97 -11.08
N GLY A 902 7.14 6.68 -11.15
CA GLY A 902 7.94 6.89 -12.34
C GLY A 902 7.45 6.05 -13.52
N LEU A 903 7.24 4.74 -13.30
CA LEU A 903 6.68 3.83 -14.31
C LEU A 903 5.29 4.25 -14.79
N VAL A 904 4.39 4.65 -13.88
CA VAL A 904 3.07 5.17 -14.25
C VAL A 904 3.18 6.37 -15.21
N CYS A 905 4.10 7.29 -14.96
CA CYS A 905 4.27 8.47 -15.80
C CYS A 905 4.99 8.16 -17.12
N ILE A 906 5.73 7.05 -17.22
CA ILE A 906 6.26 6.55 -18.49
C ILE A 906 5.12 6.03 -19.37
N GLU A 907 4.17 5.27 -18.79
CA GLU A 907 2.97 4.83 -19.51
C GLU A 907 2.06 6.01 -19.89
N LEU A 908 2.02 7.07 -19.06
CA LEU A 908 1.28 8.29 -19.37
C LEU A 908 1.72 8.92 -20.70
N TYR A 909 3.02 8.95 -21.03
CA TYR A 909 3.49 9.50 -22.31
C TYR A 909 2.84 8.82 -23.52
N LYS A 910 2.56 7.52 -23.42
CA LYS A 910 1.97 6.71 -24.49
C LYS A 910 0.49 7.03 -24.73
N THR A 911 -0.15 7.73 -23.79
CA THR A 911 -1.56 8.13 -23.89
C THR A 911 -1.76 9.49 -24.57
N ILE A 912 -0.67 10.25 -24.78
CA ILE A 912 -0.73 11.63 -25.27
C ILE A 912 -0.89 11.66 -26.78
N GLU A 913 -1.84 12.48 -27.23
CA GLU A 913 -2.09 12.75 -28.65
C GLU A 913 -2.53 14.21 -28.84
N ALA A 914 -2.50 14.70 -30.08
CA ALA A 914 -2.91 16.07 -30.39
C ALA A 914 -4.36 16.34 -29.94
N ASP A 915 -4.64 17.61 -29.62
CA ASP A 915 -5.91 18.04 -29.04
C ASP A 915 -7.15 17.41 -29.70
N GLY A 916 -8.00 16.79 -28.87
CA GLY A 916 -9.25 16.17 -29.29
C GLY A 916 -9.13 14.76 -29.89
N LYS A 917 -7.91 14.22 -30.03
CA LYS A 917 -7.68 12.83 -30.45
C LYS A 917 -7.34 11.94 -29.27
N ARG A 918 -7.68 10.65 -29.40
CA ARG A 918 -7.21 9.60 -28.49
C ARG A 918 -5.95 8.98 -29.08
N SER A 919 -5.00 8.62 -28.22
CA SER A 919 -3.83 7.84 -28.65
C SER A 919 -4.29 6.51 -29.27
N THR A 920 -3.62 6.12 -30.36
CA THR A 920 -3.80 4.84 -31.04
C THR A 920 -2.57 3.94 -30.87
N ALA A 921 -1.78 4.19 -29.83
CA ALA A 921 -0.64 3.38 -29.44
C ALA A 921 -1.02 1.89 -29.43
N PRO A 922 -0.26 1.04 -30.13
CA PRO A 922 -0.58 -0.38 -30.17
C PRO A 922 -0.26 -1.02 -28.82
N ILE A 923 -0.91 -2.16 -28.53
CA ILE A 923 -0.89 -2.75 -27.18
C ILE A 923 0.52 -3.13 -26.73
N GLU A 924 1.37 -3.55 -27.66
CA GLU A 924 2.77 -3.93 -27.41
C GLU A 924 3.63 -2.77 -26.87
N HIS A 925 3.20 -1.52 -27.05
CA HIS A 925 3.90 -0.37 -26.46
C HIS A 925 3.62 -0.24 -24.96
N PHE A 926 2.46 -0.69 -24.47
CA PHE A 926 2.11 -0.59 -23.07
C PHE A 926 2.74 -1.71 -22.24
N LYS A 927 3.12 -1.40 -21.00
CA LYS A 927 3.76 -2.36 -20.09
C LYS A 927 3.09 -2.29 -18.72
N ASN A 928 2.56 -3.43 -18.26
CA ASN A 928 2.29 -3.66 -16.85
C ASN A 928 3.61 -4.07 -16.18
N ALA A 929 3.87 -3.54 -14.99
CA ALA A 929 5.11 -3.83 -14.25
C ALA A 929 4.81 -4.50 -12.91
N PHE A 930 5.68 -5.43 -12.51
CA PHE A 930 5.68 -6.11 -11.22
C PHE A 930 7.07 -6.01 -10.60
N ILE A 931 7.12 -5.50 -9.37
CA ILE A 931 8.38 -5.16 -8.71
C ILE A 931 8.40 -5.79 -7.33
N ASN A 932 9.56 -6.31 -6.95
CA ASN A 932 9.99 -6.42 -5.58
C ASN A 932 11.34 -5.74 -5.49
N LEU A 933 11.54 -4.86 -4.52
CA LEU A 933 12.85 -4.25 -4.28
C LEU A 933 13.61 -4.94 -3.16
N ALA A 934 13.04 -5.87 -2.42
CA ALA A 934 13.76 -6.63 -1.39
C ALA A 934 14.66 -7.70 -2.03
N THR A 935 14.10 -8.49 -2.93
CA THR A 935 14.87 -9.20 -3.95
C THR A 935 14.89 -8.28 -5.17
N PRO A 936 16.02 -7.96 -5.81
CA PRO A 936 16.04 -7.00 -6.92
C PRO A 936 15.33 -7.66 -8.12
N PHE A 937 14.00 -7.60 -8.15
CA PHE A 937 13.14 -8.28 -9.11
C PHE A 937 12.22 -7.26 -9.76
N ILE A 938 12.29 -7.20 -11.08
CA ILE A 938 11.44 -6.35 -11.91
C ILE A 938 11.04 -7.18 -13.11
N ALA A 939 9.76 -7.20 -13.42
CA ALA A 939 9.24 -7.89 -14.57
C ALA A 939 8.17 -7.04 -15.25
N PHE A 940 8.10 -7.15 -16.57
CA PHE A 940 7.11 -6.49 -17.40
C PHE A 940 6.29 -7.50 -18.17
N SER A 941 5.05 -7.13 -18.47
CA SER A 941 4.16 -7.89 -19.35
C SER A 941 3.32 -6.92 -20.17
N GLU A 942 2.99 -7.30 -21.41
CA GLU A 942 1.92 -6.65 -22.17
C GLU A 942 0.61 -6.72 -21.36
N PRO A 943 -0.22 -5.66 -21.34
CA PRO A 943 -1.54 -5.72 -20.74
C PRO A 943 -2.43 -6.81 -21.36
N GLY A 944 -3.32 -7.39 -20.56
CA GLY A 944 -4.34 -8.30 -21.07
C GLY A 944 -5.22 -7.61 -22.11
N LYS A 945 -5.57 -8.30 -23.19
CA LYS A 945 -6.47 -7.78 -24.24
C LYS A 945 -7.91 -7.79 -23.75
N ALA A 946 -8.70 -6.81 -24.18
CA ALA A 946 -10.14 -6.83 -23.94
C ALA A 946 -10.74 -8.12 -24.55
N GLN A 947 -11.42 -8.92 -23.73
CA GLN A 947 -12.00 -10.17 -24.21
C GLN A 947 -13.07 -9.87 -25.27
N LYS A 948 -12.89 -10.46 -26.46
CA LYS A 948 -13.87 -10.39 -27.54
C LYS A 948 -14.99 -11.40 -27.30
N LYS A 949 -16.22 -10.92 -27.29
CA LYS A 949 -17.46 -11.68 -27.37
C LYS A 949 -18.10 -11.45 -28.74
N LYS A 950 -19.07 -12.29 -29.09
CA LYS A 950 -19.81 -12.21 -30.35
C LYS A 950 -21.30 -12.29 -30.14
N TYR A 951 -22.03 -11.49 -30.89
CA TYR A 951 -23.44 -11.71 -31.17
C TYR A 951 -23.63 -11.67 -32.68
N LEU A 952 -24.26 -12.73 -33.23
CA LEU A 952 -24.26 -12.99 -34.67
C LEU A 952 -22.81 -12.95 -35.25
N ASP A 953 -22.56 -12.12 -36.26
CA ASP A 953 -21.25 -11.91 -36.87
C ASP A 953 -20.52 -10.65 -36.36
N ILE A 954 -20.99 -10.03 -35.27
CA ILE A 954 -20.44 -8.78 -34.73
C ILE A 954 -19.58 -9.06 -33.47
N ASP A 955 -18.30 -8.68 -33.54
CA ASP A 955 -17.38 -8.67 -32.39
C ASP A 955 -17.70 -7.48 -31.46
N PHE A 956 -17.67 -7.73 -30.15
CA PHE A 956 -17.68 -6.67 -29.15
C PHE A 956 -16.85 -7.03 -27.91
N THR A 957 -16.55 -6.04 -27.10
CA THR A 957 -15.73 -6.14 -25.88
C THR A 957 -16.41 -5.42 -24.72
N LEU A 958 -15.77 -5.40 -23.54
CA LEU A 958 -16.25 -4.64 -22.38
C LEU A 958 -16.37 -3.11 -22.64
N TRP A 959 -15.70 -2.60 -23.67
CA TRP A 959 -15.68 -1.16 -24.02
C TRP A 959 -16.82 -0.74 -24.95
N ASP A 960 -17.45 -1.71 -25.60
CA ASP A 960 -18.51 -1.47 -26.57
C ASP A 960 -19.85 -1.34 -25.84
N ARG A 961 -20.74 -0.52 -26.40
CA ARG A 961 -22.07 -0.26 -25.85
C ARG A 961 -23.02 0.18 -26.96
N PHE A 962 -24.30 -0.05 -26.74
CA PHE A 962 -25.35 0.61 -27.51
C PHE A 962 -25.69 1.94 -26.88
N GLU A 963 -25.45 3.04 -27.60
CA GLU A 963 -25.92 4.37 -27.19
C GLU A 963 -27.28 4.64 -27.80
N VAL A 964 -28.27 4.92 -26.94
CA VAL A 964 -29.66 5.18 -27.32
C VAL A 964 -30.10 6.50 -26.72
N ASP A 965 -30.56 7.42 -27.58
CA ASP A 965 -31.10 8.71 -27.16
C ASP A 965 -32.62 8.62 -27.00
N GLY A 966 -33.10 8.87 -25.78
CA GLY A 966 -34.49 8.98 -25.41
C GLY A 966 -35.08 10.38 -25.62
N PRO A 967 -36.31 10.63 -25.15
CA PRO A 967 -37.18 9.69 -24.42
C PRO A 967 -37.84 8.65 -25.33
N MET A 968 -37.98 7.42 -24.83
CA MET A 968 -38.62 6.27 -25.46
C MET A 968 -39.43 5.49 -24.42
N THR A 969 -40.49 4.80 -24.88
CA THR A 969 -41.16 3.80 -24.05
C THR A 969 -40.30 2.54 -23.93
N LEU A 970 -40.57 1.70 -22.93
CA LEU A 970 -39.90 0.39 -22.81
C LEU A 970 -40.12 -0.47 -24.06
N GLY A 971 -41.32 -0.44 -24.66
CA GLY A 971 -41.61 -1.15 -25.90
C GLY A 971 -40.76 -0.65 -27.07
N GLN A 972 -40.64 0.67 -27.24
CA GLN A 972 -39.80 1.26 -28.28
C GLN A 972 -38.31 0.91 -28.10
N LEU A 973 -37.81 0.87 -26.86
CA LEU A 973 -36.45 0.44 -26.59
C LEU A 973 -36.25 -1.03 -26.99
N ILE A 974 -37.19 -1.90 -26.62
CA ILE A 974 -37.13 -3.33 -26.99
C ILE A 974 -37.05 -3.44 -28.52
N ASP A 975 -37.98 -2.84 -29.25
CA ASP A 975 -38.01 -2.90 -30.71
C ASP A 975 -36.71 -2.34 -31.33
N TRP A 976 -36.15 -1.27 -30.75
CA TRP A 976 -34.88 -0.69 -31.22
C TRP A 976 -33.71 -1.64 -31.03
N VAL A 977 -33.58 -2.25 -29.84
CA VAL A 977 -32.49 -3.18 -29.53
C VAL A 977 -32.61 -4.42 -30.39
N GLU A 978 -33.80 -5.01 -30.52
CA GLU A 978 -34.04 -6.18 -31.38
C GLU A 978 -33.73 -5.87 -32.85
N SER A 979 -34.11 -4.69 -33.34
CA SER A 979 -33.78 -4.25 -34.70
C SER A 979 -32.28 -4.04 -34.91
N LYS A 980 -31.52 -3.65 -33.88
CA LYS A 980 -30.09 -3.38 -33.96
C LYS A 980 -29.23 -4.63 -33.78
N SER A 981 -29.63 -5.50 -32.85
CA SER A 981 -28.92 -6.74 -32.55
C SER A 981 -29.32 -7.88 -33.48
N GLY A 982 -30.52 -7.85 -34.05
CA GLY A 982 -31.11 -8.99 -34.76
C GLY A 982 -31.52 -10.13 -33.83
N LEU A 983 -31.59 -9.88 -32.52
CA LEU A 983 -31.87 -10.87 -31.47
C LEU A 983 -33.10 -10.46 -30.67
N THR A 984 -33.87 -11.43 -30.18
CA THR A 984 -35.09 -11.17 -29.39
C THR A 984 -34.72 -10.90 -27.94
N ILE A 985 -35.29 -9.88 -27.30
CA ILE A 985 -35.00 -9.59 -25.88
C ILE A 985 -35.80 -10.51 -24.98
N SER A 986 -35.11 -11.23 -24.10
CA SER A 986 -35.72 -12.06 -23.06
C SER A 986 -35.85 -11.30 -21.73
N MET A 987 -34.87 -10.47 -21.37
CA MET A 987 -34.85 -9.68 -20.12
C MET A 987 -34.14 -8.33 -20.29
N ILE A 988 -34.59 -7.31 -19.55
CA ILE A 988 -33.88 -6.03 -19.36
C ILE A 988 -33.84 -5.69 -17.87
N SER A 989 -32.64 -5.39 -17.37
CA SER A 989 -32.41 -4.92 -16.00
C SER A 989 -31.60 -3.61 -15.97
N SER A 990 -31.67 -2.91 -14.84
CA SER A 990 -30.76 -1.82 -14.51
C SER A 990 -30.29 -2.02 -13.06
N GLY A 991 -29.03 -2.40 -12.89
CA GLY A 991 -28.52 -2.92 -11.62
C GLY A 991 -29.38 -4.09 -11.13
N VAL A 992 -29.84 -4.01 -9.88
CA VAL A 992 -30.69 -5.06 -9.27
C VAL A 992 -32.17 -4.99 -9.69
N SER A 993 -32.56 -4.00 -10.50
CA SER A 993 -33.97 -3.76 -10.87
C SER A 993 -34.32 -4.43 -12.19
N LEU A 994 -35.20 -5.44 -12.17
CA LEU A 994 -35.70 -6.12 -13.37
C LEU A 994 -36.87 -5.35 -14.01
N LEU A 995 -36.58 -4.64 -15.11
CA LEU A 995 -37.53 -3.78 -15.81
C LEU A 995 -38.50 -4.59 -16.67
N TYR A 996 -37.96 -5.57 -17.39
CA TYR A 996 -38.70 -6.46 -18.31
C TYR A 996 -38.16 -7.90 -18.20
N ALA A 997 -39.06 -8.88 -18.25
CA ALA A 997 -38.72 -10.26 -18.55
C ALA A 997 -39.89 -10.98 -19.21
N PHE A 998 -39.62 -11.90 -20.13
CA PHE A 998 -40.66 -12.61 -20.89
C PHE A 998 -41.62 -13.44 -19.99
N PHE A 999 -41.16 -13.87 -18.81
CA PHE A 999 -41.96 -14.67 -17.86
C PHE A 999 -42.77 -13.81 -16.87
N GLN A 1000 -42.72 -12.48 -16.96
CA GLN A 1000 -43.57 -11.62 -16.14
C GLN A 1000 -45.05 -11.72 -16.59
N PRO A 1001 -46.03 -11.46 -15.69
CA PRO A 1001 -47.45 -11.53 -16.04
C PRO A 1001 -47.78 -10.65 -17.26
N ALA A 1002 -48.42 -11.23 -18.28
CA ALA A 1002 -48.65 -10.58 -19.58
C ALA A 1002 -49.31 -9.20 -19.48
N LYS A 1003 -50.25 -9.03 -18.54
CA LYS A 1003 -50.90 -7.73 -18.28
C LYS A 1003 -49.89 -6.66 -17.85
N LYS A 1004 -48.97 -7.02 -16.94
CA LYS A 1004 -47.95 -6.12 -16.40
C LYS A 1004 -46.89 -5.77 -17.45
N VAL A 1005 -46.55 -6.73 -18.32
CA VAL A 1005 -45.66 -6.51 -19.46
C VAL A 1005 -46.28 -5.51 -20.45
N ALA A 1006 -47.54 -5.71 -20.82
CA ALA A 1006 -48.24 -4.81 -21.74
C ALA A 1006 -48.32 -3.38 -21.17
N GLU A 1007 -48.69 -3.24 -19.89
CA GLU A 1007 -48.72 -1.94 -19.20
C GLU A 1007 -47.34 -1.25 -19.23
N ARG A 1008 -46.26 -1.96 -18.90
CA ARG A 1008 -44.91 -1.38 -18.87
C ARG A 1008 -44.35 -1.05 -20.25
N LYS A 1009 -44.69 -1.82 -21.30
CA LYS A 1009 -44.22 -1.54 -22.67
C LYS A 1009 -44.70 -0.19 -23.19
N ASP A 1010 -45.88 0.27 -22.75
CA ASP A 1010 -46.45 1.57 -23.13
C ASP A 1010 -45.95 2.74 -22.26
N MET A 1011 -45.25 2.45 -21.15
CA MET A 1011 -44.71 3.47 -20.24
C MET A 1011 -43.36 4.01 -20.71
N ASP A 1012 -43.11 5.28 -20.41
CA ASP A 1012 -41.76 5.87 -20.50
C ASP A 1012 -40.76 5.04 -19.69
N LEU A 1013 -39.59 4.79 -20.26
CA LEU A 1013 -38.61 3.89 -19.66
C LEU A 1013 -38.14 4.35 -18.27
N ILE A 1014 -38.01 5.67 -18.05
CA ILE A 1014 -37.62 6.22 -16.75
C ILE A 1014 -38.75 6.01 -15.75
N ALA A 1015 -40.01 6.21 -16.15
CA ALA A 1015 -41.15 5.90 -15.29
C ALA A 1015 -41.19 4.42 -14.88
N VAL A 1016 -40.87 3.48 -15.79
CA VAL A 1016 -40.74 2.05 -15.45
C VAL A 1016 -39.61 1.81 -14.45
N PHE A 1017 -38.44 2.43 -14.68
CA PHE A 1017 -37.31 2.32 -13.78
C PHE A 1017 -37.65 2.83 -12.37
N GLU A 1018 -38.27 4.00 -12.25
CA GLU A 1018 -38.64 4.59 -10.95
C GLU A 1018 -39.70 3.75 -10.21
N GLU A 1019 -40.66 3.17 -10.94
CA GLU A 1019 -41.65 2.24 -10.36
C GLU A 1019 -40.97 0.98 -9.78
N VAL A 1020 -40.05 0.37 -10.54
CA VAL A 1020 -39.40 -0.90 -10.15
C VAL A 1020 -38.39 -0.69 -9.03
N SER A 1021 -37.53 0.32 -9.17
CA SER A 1021 -36.48 0.62 -8.18
C SER A 1021 -37.03 1.26 -6.91
N ARG A 1022 -38.30 1.72 -6.94
CA ARG A 1022 -38.96 2.47 -5.86
C ARG A 1022 -38.19 3.74 -5.47
N GLY A 1023 -37.46 4.33 -6.41
CA GLY A 1023 -36.65 5.53 -6.22
C GLY A 1023 -36.72 6.43 -7.46
N LYS A 1024 -36.56 7.73 -7.27
CA LYS A 1024 -36.48 8.67 -8.40
C LYS A 1024 -35.09 8.70 -8.99
N VAL A 1025 -35.00 8.92 -10.29
CA VAL A 1025 -33.70 9.14 -10.96
C VAL A 1025 -33.15 10.52 -10.57
N PRO A 1026 -31.93 10.60 -10.01
CA PRO A 1026 -31.36 11.88 -9.57
C PRO A 1026 -31.24 12.90 -10.71
N ASP A 1027 -31.41 14.20 -10.42
CA ASP A 1027 -31.40 15.28 -11.41
C ASP A 1027 -30.07 15.46 -12.15
N HIS A 1028 -28.96 15.06 -11.53
CA HIS A 1028 -27.61 15.14 -12.09
C HIS A 1028 -27.31 14.00 -13.08
N ARG A 1029 -28.09 12.92 -13.09
CA ARG A 1029 -27.88 11.78 -13.98
C ARG A 1029 -28.44 12.07 -15.38
N ARG A 1030 -27.64 11.85 -16.43
CA ARG A 1030 -28.04 12.02 -17.84
C ARG A 1030 -28.39 10.73 -18.54
N ALA A 1031 -27.80 9.62 -18.10
CA ALA A 1031 -28.02 8.30 -18.67
C ALA A 1031 -28.15 7.21 -17.61
N ILE A 1032 -28.86 6.13 -17.95
CA ILE A 1032 -28.89 4.88 -17.16
C ILE A 1032 -28.25 3.76 -17.97
N VAL A 1033 -27.59 2.85 -17.26
CA VAL A 1033 -27.07 1.60 -17.83
C VAL A 1033 -28.15 0.55 -17.74
N LEU A 1034 -28.39 -0.13 -18.86
CA LEU A 1034 -29.29 -1.27 -18.95
C LEU A 1034 -28.49 -2.48 -19.44
N GLU A 1035 -28.74 -3.61 -18.79
CA GLU A 1035 -28.27 -4.92 -19.23
C GLU A 1035 -29.44 -5.66 -19.86
N ALA A 1036 -29.19 -6.27 -21.02
CA ALA A 1036 -30.19 -7.00 -21.75
C ALA A 1036 -29.70 -8.43 -22.01
N LEU A 1037 -30.55 -9.40 -21.68
CA LEU A 1037 -30.39 -10.78 -22.14
C LEU A 1037 -31.20 -10.95 -23.41
N THR A 1038 -30.58 -11.54 -24.43
CA THR A 1038 -31.18 -11.74 -25.75
C THR A 1038 -31.12 -13.19 -26.17
N GLN A 1039 -31.97 -13.58 -27.12
CA GLN A 1039 -32.06 -14.93 -27.66
C GLN A 1039 -31.98 -14.92 -29.18
N ASN A 1040 -31.29 -15.92 -29.73
CA ASN A 1040 -31.24 -16.16 -31.17
C ASN A 1040 -32.49 -16.94 -31.66
N GLU A 1041 -32.58 -17.23 -32.96
CA GLU A 1041 -33.70 -17.99 -33.55
C GLU A 1041 -33.82 -19.42 -32.98
N GLU A 1042 -32.77 -19.96 -32.36
CA GLU A 1042 -32.73 -21.28 -31.72
C GLU A 1042 -33.10 -21.23 -30.22
N ASN A 1043 -33.46 -20.06 -29.68
CA ASN A 1043 -33.72 -19.77 -28.26
C ASN A 1043 -32.50 -19.96 -27.34
N GLU A 1044 -31.28 -19.85 -27.87
CA GLU A 1044 -30.07 -19.82 -27.06
C GLU A 1044 -29.80 -18.39 -26.58
N ASP A 1045 -29.38 -18.25 -25.31
CA ASP A 1045 -29.05 -16.96 -24.73
C ASP A 1045 -27.75 -16.41 -25.34
N VAL A 1046 -27.79 -15.16 -25.80
CA VAL A 1046 -26.68 -14.45 -26.44
C VAL A 1046 -26.46 -13.12 -25.71
N ASP A 1047 -25.22 -12.90 -25.29
CA ASP A 1047 -24.77 -11.63 -24.72
C ASP A 1047 -24.66 -10.55 -25.81
N ILE A 1048 -25.16 -9.35 -25.51
CA ILE A 1048 -24.92 -8.13 -26.30
C ILE A 1048 -24.18 -7.09 -25.45
N PRO A 1049 -23.58 -6.05 -26.06
CA PRO A 1049 -23.10 -4.90 -25.32
C PRO A 1049 -24.17 -4.30 -24.42
N PHE A 1050 -23.76 -3.71 -23.28
CA PHE A 1050 -24.71 -2.99 -22.43
C PHE A 1050 -25.28 -1.78 -23.17
N ILE A 1051 -26.45 -1.32 -22.74
CA ILE A 1051 -27.14 -0.18 -23.34
C ILE A 1051 -26.95 1.03 -22.42
N LYS A 1052 -26.39 2.10 -22.97
CA LYS A 1052 -26.37 3.43 -22.36
C LYS A 1052 -27.56 4.22 -22.91
N TYR A 1053 -28.61 4.33 -22.10
CA TYR A 1053 -29.81 5.07 -22.46
C TYR A 1053 -29.70 6.51 -21.96
N ASN A 1054 -29.48 7.45 -22.87
CA ASN A 1054 -29.42 8.89 -22.59
C ASN A 1054 -30.85 9.44 -22.55
N PHE A 1055 -31.29 9.97 -21.42
CA PHE A 1055 -32.68 10.43 -21.24
C PHE A 1055 -32.79 11.93 -20.92
N ARG A 1056 -31.66 12.64 -20.83
CA ARG A 1056 -31.57 14.08 -20.57
C ARG A 1056 -30.41 14.74 -21.31
#